data_AF-A0A9D2M161-F1
#
_entry.id   AF-A0A9D2M161-F1
#
_cell.length_a   1.000
_cell.length_b   1.000
_cell.length_c   1.000
_cell.angle_alpha   90.00
_cell.angle_beta   90.00
_cell.angle_gamma   90.00
#
_symmetry.space_group_name_H-M   'P 1'
#
loop_
_entity.id
_entity.type
_entity.pdbx_description
1 polymer ?
#
loop_
_entity_poly.entity_id
_entity_poly.type
_entity_poly.pdbx_seq_one_letter_code
_entity_poly.pdbx_strand_id
1 'polypeptide(L)'
;MSSINTSNYWSSSASSNKGMSGMISGMDTESMVEQMLSGTQSKIDAQEALKQQTLWKQEIYRDMITTINDFRNKYFNFSVDASSSMNFASGAFFNTMKAAVQGGSGLNIVGADSSALTGDMRVKIKQLAETARMESTVSLSPDEVQGQVFTNNLNTLTLNFKQTMDDGSTQNVAVNVDLAGAADMDQVVQKITAALSSNGVDGVKVENVDGKLQMTVDKDNEFTYQSAGGSQFAMKMAGFSAGVTTEKSESGESVIKVKGEFDQDPKVDMTFDVNLDGITKTITLKDVTVAQMQGDDVINSINDQLKKAFGVTNGEQNMKVEKVGDASSGYSLKFSMSQKLTDEKGHSFTLTGINLGSLGITPGSSSVVSYSTKLSDLAGVQADSNGKYSFTLNGETFEFEADATLGDLINTVNDSDAGVKISYSALSDTFVMETTSSGAGFSISVDDDQSNVLNAIFGNISKGTKVAGKDAIVEVNGVETTRSSNTITINGITMELTKADPNEEIVIGTERDVDKIVEGFKSFIEDYNAMLEKLNGYMNEDPEYKDYAPLTEEQKKEMTESQIKLWEEKAKTGLVRRDSTVEAFLSEMRTIMYTTPEGSNIALYNIGIETGNYKEKGKLVLDETALRNALANDPSGVEQLFTQAQDGLAKLLDDSLKNVANTSSGSPGMLVQMAGAKGYSSEGNNTLSREVVSIEDRIEQLKSIYEKQKERYWKQFNTMEQVLANMSSQSSYIQSQFYSY
;
A
#
# COMPACT_ATOMS: atom_id res chain seq x y z
N MET A 1 -19.66 21.76 9.62
CA MET A 1 -19.07 23.04 10.05
C MET A 1 -18.91 23.94 8.83
N SER A 2 -19.93 24.75 8.54
CA SER A 2 -19.86 25.84 7.58
C SER A 2 -19.49 27.11 8.35
N SER A 3 -18.40 27.74 7.95
CA SER A 3 -17.96 29.04 8.44
C SER A 3 -19.08 30.09 8.26
N ILE A 4 -19.75 30.45 9.36
CA ILE A 4 -20.61 31.64 9.37
C ILE A 4 -19.74 32.80 9.79
N ASN A 5 -19.45 33.59 8.77
CA ASN A 5 -18.80 34.88 8.79
C ASN A 5 -19.76 35.90 9.45
N THR A 6 -19.38 36.48 10.58
CA THR A 6 -20.04 37.69 11.11
C THR A 6 -19.00 38.79 11.29
N SER A 7 -18.75 39.48 10.18
CA SER A 7 -18.16 40.80 10.12
C SER A 7 -19.18 41.87 10.50
N ASN A 8 -18.72 42.81 11.34
CA ASN A 8 -19.16 44.20 11.51
C ASN A 8 -20.57 44.47 12.06
N TYR A 9 -20.65 44.88 13.33
CA TYR A 9 -21.39 46.10 13.71
C TYR A 9 -20.66 46.85 14.86
N TRP A 10 -20.12 48.02 14.49
CA TRP A 10 -19.89 49.24 15.29
C TRP A 10 -18.56 49.40 16.05
N SER A 11 -17.60 49.95 15.32
CA SER A 11 -16.62 50.89 15.84
C SER A 11 -17.33 52.11 16.43
N SER A 12 -17.29 52.25 17.75
CA SER A 12 -17.33 53.56 18.39
C SER A 12 -16.08 53.68 19.26
N SER A 13 -15.19 54.56 18.84
CA SER A 13 -14.06 55.10 19.57
C SER A 13 -14.34 55.26 21.08
N ALA A 14 -13.84 54.33 21.88
CA ALA A 14 -13.57 54.54 23.29
C ALA A 14 -12.06 54.29 23.47
N SER A 15 -11.33 55.39 23.55
CA SER A 15 -9.93 55.44 23.96
C SER A 15 -9.66 54.39 25.05
N SER A 16 -8.69 53.52 24.81
CA SER A 16 -8.14 52.61 25.80
C SER A 16 -7.48 53.41 26.91
N ASN A 17 -8.26 53.88 27.88
CA ASN A 17 -7.74 54.27 29.17
C ASN A 17 -7.71 53.02 30.07
N LYS A 18 -6.79 52.09 29.76
CA LYS A 18 -6.19 51.19 30.76
C LYS A 18 -5.17 51.96 31.62
N GLY A 19 -5.42 53.24 31.85
CA GLY A 19 -4.49 54.17 32.49
C GLY A 19 -5.04 54.57 33.86
N MET A 20 -4.28 54.19 34.90
CA MET A 20 -4.45 54.50 36.33
C MET A 20 -5.41 53.59 37.12
N SER A 21 -5.12 52.29 37.17
CA SER A 21 -5.58 51.44 38.28
C SER A 21 -4.79 51.79 39.54
N GLY A 22 -5.47 52.20 40.62
CA GLY A 22 -4.92 52.32 41.98
C GLY A 22 -3.79 53.34 42.20
N MET A 23 -3.38 54.13 41.21
CA MET A 23 -2.22 55.03 41.32
C MET A 23 -2.43 56.22 42.25
N ILE A 24 -3.68 56.67 42.48
CA ILE A 24 -3.98 57.80 43.38
C ILE A 24 -4.56 57.29 44.71
N SER A 25 -5.42 56.26 44.68
CA SER A 25 -6.04 55.75 45.90
C SER A 25 -5.29 54.63 46.62
N GLY A 26 -4.36 53.91 45.97
CA GLY A 26 -3.73 52.69 46.51
C GLY A 26 -4.68 51.50 46.65
N MET A 27 -5.88 51.57 46.05
CA MET A 27 -6.89 50.50 46.11
C MET A 27 -6.64 49.43 45.04
N ASP A 28 -6.81 48.16 45.43
CA ASP A 28 -6.86 47.04 44.48
C ASP A 28 -8.23 47.02 43.78
N THR A 29 -8.36 47.92 42.82
CA THR A 29 -9.60 48.09 42.04
C THR A 29 -9.94 46.83 41.23
N GLU A 30 -8.95 46.01 40.87
CA GLU A 30 -9.15 44.81 40.07
C GLU A 30 -9.83 43.72 40.89
N SER A 31 -9.31 43.39 42.09
CA SER A 31 -9.95 42.43 43.00
C SER A 31 -11.35 42.87 43.43
N MET A 32 -11.58 44.18 43.64
CA MET A 32 -12.90 44.70 43.98
C MET A 32 -13.90 44.57 42.83
N VAL A 33 -13.47 44.82 41.58
CA VAL A 33 -14.32 44.60 40.39
C VAL A 33 -14.66 43.11 40.25
N GLU A 34 -13.69 42.21 40.43
CA GLU A 34 -13.92 40.76 40.41
C GLU A 34 -14.93 40.32 41.48
N GLN A 35 -14.79 40.80 42.72
CA GLN A 35 -15.74 40.51 43.79
C GLN A 35 -17.16 40.99 43.46
N MET A 36 -17.31 42.17 42.85
CA MET A 36 -18.62 42.67 42.43
C MET A 36 -19.22 41.87 41.27
N LEU A 37 -18.40 41.23 40.44
CA LEU A 37 -18.82 40.39 39.33
C LEU A 37 -19.08 38.92 39.73
N SER A 38 -18.65 38.50 40.91
CA SER A 38 -18.75 37.11 41.42
C SER A 38 -20.15 36.50 41.29
N GLY A 39 -21.21 37.27 41.52
CA GLY A 39 -22.59 36.79 41.41
C GLY A 39 -23.04 36.50 39.97
N THR A 40 -22.51 37.23 38.99
CA THR A 40 -22.74 36.95 37.56
C THR A 40 -21.84 35.82 37.08
N GLN A 41 -20.58 35.78 37.54
CA GLN A 41 -19.65 34.67 37.28
C GLN A 41 -20.23 33.34 37.74
N SER A 42 -20.73 33.26 38.98
CA SER A 42 -21.33 32.03 39.53
C SER A 42 -22.52 31.52 38.67
N LYS A 43 -23.26 32.43 38.02
CA LYS A 43 -24.35 32.03 37.10
C LYS A 43 -23.81 31.50 35.78
N ILE A 44 -22.71 32.05 35.27
CA ILE A 44 -22.02 31.54 34.09
C ILE A 44 -21.50 30.13 34.41
N ASP A 45 -20.78 29.96 35.52
CA ASP A 45 -20.21 28.67 35.94
C ASP A 45 -21.30 27.61 36.11
N ALA A 46 -22.45 27.96 36.70
CA ALA A 46 -23.58 27.04 36.83
C ALA A 46 -24.17 26.61 35.47
N GLN A 47 -24.20 27.50 34.47
CA GLN A 47 -24.63 27.14 33.12
C GLN A 47 -23.58 26.32 32.38
N GLU A 48 -22.28 26.63 32.54
CA GLU A 48 -21.19 25.86 31.97
C GLU A 48 -21.15 24.43 32.56
N ALA A 49 -21.39 24.29 33.86
CA ALA A 49 -21.57 23.00 34.51
C ALA A 49 -22.79 22.22 33.95
N LEU A 50 -23.94 22.89 33.79
CA LEU A 50 -25.14 22.26 33.22
C LEU A 50 -24.89 21.80 31.77
N LYS A 51 -24.20 22.62 30.96
CA LYS A 51 -23.77 22.25 29.60
C LYS A 51 -22.93 20.97 29.63
N GLN A 52 -21.92 20.93 30.51
CA GLN A 52 -21.01 19.79 30.60
C GLN A 52 -21.74 18.50 31.04
N GLN A 53 -22.64 18.57 32.03
CA GLN A 53 -23.47 17.43 32.42
C GLN A 53 -24.37 16.94 31.27
N THR A 54 -24.92 17.86 30.49
CA THR A 54 -25.77 17.54 29.31
C THR A 54 -24.96 16.83 28.23
N LEU A 55 -23.73 17.28 27.96
CA LEU A 55 -22.81 16.63 27.03
C LEU A 55 -22.42 15.23 27.52
N TRP A 56 -22.13 15.05 28.81
CA TRP A 56 -21.83 13.72 29.36
C TRP A 56 -23.03 12.76 29.30
N LYS A 57 -24.25 13.24 29.55
CA LYS A 57 -25.47 12.44 29.31
C LYS A 57 -25.58 12.01 27.85
N GLN A 58 -25.29 12.94 26.93
CA GLN A 58 -25.30 12.64 25.49
C GLN A 58 -24.25 11.58 25.13
N GLU A 59 -23.04 11.65 25.69
CA GLU A 59 -22.00 10.63 25.52
C GLU A 59 -22.46 9.25 26.00
N ILE A 60 -23.04 9.16 27.20
CA ILE A 60 -23.52 7.89 27.78
C ILE A 60 -24.61 7.27 26.91
N TYR A 61 -25.60 8.05 26.46
CA TYR A 61 -26.64 7.54 25.57
C TYR A 61 -26.08 7.09 24.21
N ARG A 62 -25.10 7.81 23.65
CA ARG A 62 -24.43 7.41 22.39
C ARG A 62 -23.67 6.09 22.53
N ASP A 63 -23.04 5.88 23.67
CA ASP A 63 -22.36 4.62 23.99
C ASP A 63 -23.36 3.46 24.15
N MET A 64 -24.51 3.69 24.79
CA MET A 64 -25.61 2.72 24.82
C MET A 64 -26.16 2.40 23.42
N ILE A 65 -26.43 3.42 22.60
CA ILE A 65 -26.90 3.27 21.20
C ILE A 65 -25.92 2.41 20.40
N THR A 66 -24.62 2.66 20.56
CA THR A 66 -23.57 1.91 19.86
C THR A 66 -23.59 0.45 20.31
N THR A 67 -23.59 0.20 21.62
CA THR A 67 -23.65 -1.15 22.20
C THR A 67 -24.88 -1.93 21.71
N ILE A 68 -26.06 -1.29 21.67
CA ILE A 68 -27.32 -1.89 21.21
C ILE A 68 -27.24 -2.22 19.71
N ASN A 69 -26.74 -1.29 18.89
CA ASN A 69 -26.66 -1.48 17.45
C ASN A 69 -25.60 -2.52 17.05
N ASP A 70 -24.47 -2.59 17.75
CA ASP A 70 -23.43 -3.60 17.50
C ASP A 70 -24.00 -5.00 17.74
N PHE A 71 -24.69 -5.20 18.87
CA PHE A 71 -25.38 -6.45 19.17
C PHE A 71 -26.45 -6.79 18.11
N ARG A 72 -27.31 -5.82 17.77
CA ARG A 72 -28.35 -5.97 16.76
C ARG A 72 -27.79 -6.37 15.39
N ASN A 73 -26.76 -5.67 14.92
CA ASN A 73 -26.17 -5.87 13.59
C ASN A 73 -25.47 -7.22 13.48
N LYS A 74 -24.91 -7.74 14.58
CA LYS A 74 -24.25 -9.03 14.61
C LYS A 74 -25.23 -10.20 14.47
N TYR A 75 -26.36 -10.15 15.17
CA TYR A 75 -27.26 -11.30 15.32
C TYR A 75 -28.61 -11.20 14.60
N PHE A 76 -29.11 -9.99 14.29
CA PHE A 76 -30.48 -9.78 13.81
C PHE A 76 -30.55 -8.87 12.59
N ASN A 77 -29.69 -9.13 11.61
CA ASN A 77 -29.64 -8.32 10.40
C ASN A 77 -30.58 -8.86 9.32
N PHE A 78 -31.63 -8.10 9.01
CA PHE A 78 -32.61 -8.40 7.96
C PHE A 78 -32.25 -7.79 6.59
N SER A 79 -31.07 -7.20 6.41
CA SER A 79 -30.63 -6.70 5.10
C SER A 79 -30.35 -7.84 4.11
N VAL A 80 -30.55 -7.58 2.81
CA VAL A 80 -30.42 -8.57 1.72
C VAL A 80 -29.03 -9.23 1.65
N ASP A 81 -27.98 -8.55 2.12
CA ASP A 81 -26.58 -9.03 2.10
C ASP A 81 -26.06 -9.54 3.45
N ALA A 82 -26.95 -9.91 4.38
CA ALA A 82 -26.55 -10.38 5.71
C ALA A 82 -25.94 -11.80 5.67
N SER A 83 -24.68 -11.89 5.23
CA SER A 83 -23.87 -13.12 5.12
C SER A 83 -23.17 -13.52 6.43
N SER A 84 -23.47 -12.84 7.55
CA SER A 84 -22.93 -13.20 8.86
C SER A 84 -23.31 -14.63 9.22
N SER A 85 -22.30 -15.47 9.48
CA SER A 85 -22.46 -16.82 10.00
C SER A 85 -23.14 -16.91 11.37
N MET A 86 -23.48 -15.77 11.99
CA MET A 86 -24.15 -15.66 13.28
C MET A 86 -25.51 -14.96 13.18
N ASN A 87 -26.12 -14.85 12.00
CA ASN A 87 -27.40 -14.16 11.85
C ASN A 87 -28.60 -15.07 12.19
N PHE A 88 -29.18 -14.86 13.37
CA PHE A 88 -30.35 -15.59 13.88
C PHE A 88 -31.65 -15.22 13.15
N ALA A 89 -31.65 -14.13 12.37
CA ALA A 89 -32.76 -13.79 11.48
C ALA A 89 -32.80 -14.63 10.20
N SER A 90 -31.73 -15.40 9.91
CA SER A 90 -31.61 -16.21 8.70
C SER A 90 -31.64 -17.70 9.01
N GLY A 91 -32.47 -18.45 8.27
CA GLY A 91 -32.48 -19.91 8.31
C GLY A 91 -31.12 -20.54 7.96
N ALA A 92 -30.24 -19.81 7.26
CA ALA A 92 -28.91 -20.29 6.90
C ALA A 92 -28.03 -20.57 8.12
N PHE A 93 -28.17 -19.82 9.22
CA PHE A 93 -27.44 -20.09 10.46
C PHE A 93 -27.82 -21.47 11.01
N PHE A 94 -29.12 -21.72 11.16
CA PHE A 94 -29.65 -22.97 11.70
C PHE A 94 -29.43 -24.16 10.76
N ASN A 95 -29.38 -23.91 9.44
CA ASN A 95 -29.13 -24.90 8.39
C ASN A 95 -27.65 -24.97 7.96
N THR A 96 -26.72 -24.56 8.82
CA THR A 96 -25.30 -24.75 8.54
C THR A 96 -24.97 -26.24 8.46
N MET A 97 -24.30 -26.63 7.38
CA MET A 97 -23.90 -28.02 7.11
C MET A 97 -22.39 -28.14 7.19
N LYS A 98 -21.91 -29.34 7.53
CA LYS A 98 -20.52 -29.74 7.39
C LYS A 98 -20.45 -31.03 6.57
N ALA A 99 -19.40 -31.13 5.75
CA ALA A 99 -19.13 -32.31 4.96
C ALA A 99 -17.70 -32.79 5.23
N ALA A 100 -17.49 -34.09 5.21
CA ALA A 100 -16.18 -34.70 5.43
C ALA A 100 -16.02 -35.95 4.57
N VAL A 101 -14.80 -36.20 4.11
CA VAL A 101 -14.45 -37.47 3.46
C VAL A 101 -14.44 -38.58 4.52
N GLN A 102 -15.31 -39.57 4.35
CA GLN A 102 -15.40 -40.74 5.22
C GLN A 102 -14.60 -41.94 4.69
N GLY A 103 -14.32 -41.96 3.39
CA GLY A 103 -13.50 -42.99 2.75
C GLY A 103 -13.00 -42.57 1.38
N GLY A 104 -11.80 -43.01 1.01
CA GLY A 104 -11.13 -42.68 -0.24
C GLY A 104 -10.15 -41.49 -0.13
N SER A 105 -9.38 -41.29 -1.19
CA SER A 105 -8.28 -40.32 -1.26
C SER A 105 -8.12 -39.76 -2.68
N GLY A 106 -8.97 -38.80 -3.04
CA GLY A 106 -8.85 -38.11 -4.32
C GLY A 106 -9.46 -36.72 -4.37
N LEU A 107 -10.04 -36.26 -3.27
CA LEU A 107 -10.56 -34.89 -3.12
C LEU A 107 -10.42 -34.41 -1.69
N ASN A 108 -10.46 -33.08 -1.54
CA ASN A 108 -10.62 -32.39 -0.27
C ASN A 108 -11.98 -31.70 -0.23
N ILE A 109 -12.60 -31.64 0.95
CA ILE A 109 -13.79 -30.82 1.15
C ILE A 109 -13.34 -29.40 1.48
N VAL A 110 -13.80 -28.43 0.69
CA VAL A 110 -13.57 -26.99 0.92
C VAL A 110 -14.65 -26.43 1.84
N GLY A 111 -15.90 -26.89 1.68
CA GLY A 111 -17.00 -26.48 2.54
C GLY A 111 -18.34 -27.06 2.10
N ALA A 112 -19.36 -26.89 2.94
CA ALA A 112 -20.74 -27.19 2.63
C ALA A 112 -21.62 -25.98 2.96
N ASP A 113 -22.52 -25.63 2.05
CA ASP A 113 -23.53 -24.59 2.26
C ASP A 113 -24.85 -25.18 2.79
N SER A 114 -25.82 -24.31 3.09
CA SER A 114 -27.10 -24.71 3.67
C SER A 114 -28.03 -25.48 2.71
N SER A 115 -27.68 -25.56 1.43
CA SER A 115 -28.38 -26.39 0.44
C SER A 115 -27.88 -27.83 0.40
N ALA A 116 -26.78 -28.14 1.12
CA ALA A 116 -26.23 -29.47 1.16
C ALA A 116 -27.19 -30.48 1.82
N LEU A 117 -27.34 -31.64 1.18
CA LEU A 117 -28.24 -32.69 1.65
C LEU A 117 -27.53 -33.59 2.67
N THR A 118 -28.21 -33.91 3.77
CA THR A 118 -27.72 -34.86 4.77
C THR A 118 -27.58 -36.27 4.18
N GLY A 119 -26.49 -36.96 4.53
CA GLY A 119 -26.21 -38.34 4.14
C GLY A 119 -24.92 -38.48 3.34
N ASP A 120 -24.78 -39.63 2.69
CA ASP A 120 -23.56 -39.99 1.97
C ASP A 120 -23.68 -39.63 0.48
N MET A 121 -22.68 -38.91 -0.03
CA MET A 121 -22.46 -38.70 -1.45
C MET A 121 -21.25 -39.51 -1.91
N ARG A 122 -21.43 -40.31 -2.97
CA ARG A 122 -20.36 -41.12 -3.58
C ARG A 122 -19.80 -40.41 -4.80
N VAL A 123 -18.48 -40.26 -4.86
CA VAL A 123 -17.77 -39.58 -5.95
C VAL A 123 -16.67 -40.48 -6.51
N LYS A 124 -16.58 -40.60 -7.83
CA LYS A 124 -15.41 -41.17 -8.52
C LYS A 124 -14.81 -40.14 -9.45
N ILE A 125 -13.48 -40.00 -9.41
CA ILE A 125 -12.76 -39.02 -10.21
C ILE A 125 -12.06 -39.77 -11.34
N LYS A 126 -12.57 -39.62 -12.56
CA LYS A 126 -12.05 -40.33 -13.73
C LYS A 126 -10.92 -39.55 -14.40
N GLN A 127 -10.98 -38.22 -14.36
CA GLN A 127 -10.00 -37.31 -14.94
C GLN A 127 -10.01 -35.97 -14.20
N LEU A 128 -8.85 -35.33 -14.05
CA LEU A 128 -8.74 -33.95 -13.55
C LEU A 128 -8.82 -32.95 -14.71
N ALA A 129 -9.26 -31.74 -14.41
CA ALA A 129 -9.18 -30.64 -15.34
C ALA A 129 -7.72 -30.20 -15.50
N GLU A 130 -7.32 -29.94 -16.75
CA GLU A 130 -5.98 -29.48 -17.13
C GLU A 130 -6.10 -28.17 -17.92
N THR A 131 -5.13 -27.27 -17.75
CA THR A 131 -4.99 -26.05 -18.55
C THR A 131 -4.50 -26.37 -19.96
N ALA A 132 -4.85 -25.55 -20.94
CA ALA A 132 -4.16 -25.61 -22.22
C ALA A 132 -2.76 -25.04 -22.03
N ARG A 133 -1.75 -25.68 -22.61
CA ARG A 133 -0.34 -25.36 -22.38
C ARG A 133 0.47 -25.45 -23.68
N MET A 134 1.46 -24.58 -23.79
CA MET A 134 2.45 -24.55 -24.85
C MET A 134 3.83 -24.33 -24.24
N GLU A 135 4.82 -25.11 -24.67
CA GLU A 135 6.21 -24.97 -24.23
C GLU A 135 7.10 -24.60 -25.42
N SER A 136 8.13 -23.79 -25.18
CA SER A 136 9.10 -23.46 -26.23
C SER A 136 9.89 -24.68 -26.66
N THR A 137 10.16 -24.79 -27.96
CA THR A 137 11.00 -25.86 -28.53
C THR A 137 12.38 -25.37 -28.94
N VAL A 138 12.68 -24.09 -28.70
CA VAL A 138 13.97 -23.45 -28.97
C VAL A 138 14.54 -22.85 -27.69
N SER A 139 15.86 -22.80 -27.64
CA SER A 139 16.62 -22.02 -26.67
C SER A 139 16.78 -20.60 -27.21
N LEU A 140 16.55 -19.59 -26.38
CA LEU A 140 16.86 -18.19 -26.70
C LEU A 140 18.19 -17.74 -26.09
N SER A 141 18.66 -18.46 -25.07
CA SER A 141 19.95 -18.21 -24.46
C SER A 141 21.05 -18.48 -25.49
N PRO A 142 21.95 -17.52 -25.75
CA PRO A 142 22.91 -17.62 -26.85
C PRO A 142 24.04 -18.63 -26.61
N ASP A 143 24.16 -19.22 -25.41
CA ASP A 143 25.28 -20.06 -24.91
C ASP A 143 26.66 -19.36 -24.89
N GLU A 144 26.82 -18.29 -25.67
CA GLU A 144 28.01 -17.50 -25.86
C GLU A 144 27.72 -16.00 -25.78
N VAL A 145 28.75 -15.22 -25.43
CA VAL A 145 28.72 -13.76 -25.47
C VAL A 145 29.76 -13.30 -26.49
N GLN A 146 29.28 -12.74 -27.60
CA GLN A 146 30.12 -12.14 -28.63
C GLN A 146 30.10 -10.61 -28.53
N GLY A 147 31.28 -10.02 -28.48
CA GLY A 147 31.44 -8.57 -28.47
C GLY A 147 31.34 -7.94 -29.86
N GLN A 148 31.28 -6.62 -29.89
CA GLN A 148 31.50 -5.83 -31.08
C GLN A 148 32.93 -6.01 -31.61
N VAL A 149 33.12 -5.73 -32.90
CA VAL A 149 34.43 -5.76 -33.55
C VAL A 149 35.32 -4.66 -32.95
N PHE A 150 36.36 -5.04 -32.22
CA PHE A 150 37.07 -4.11 -31.34
C PHE A 150 38.29 -3.43 -31.99
N THR A 151 38.78 -3.91 -33.13
CA THR A 151 39.97 -3.32 -33.80
C THR A 151 39.72 -1.94 -34.41
N ASN A 152 38.47 -1.49 -34.51
CA ASN A 152 38.15 -0.27 -35.27
C ASN A 152 38.17 1.01 -34.42
N ASN A 153 38.22 0.92 -33.08
CA ASN A 153 38.13 2.08 -32.19
C ASN A 153 39.14 2.11 -31.03
N LEU A 154 40.17 1.25 -31.03
CA LEU A 154 41.20 1.26 -29.97
C LEU A 154 41.97 2.57 -29.87
N ASN A 155 42.09 3.34 -30.95
CA ASN A 155 42.74 4.65 -30.94
C ASN A 155 41.73 5.81 -30.98
N THR A 156 40.43 5.53 -30.87
CA THR A 156 39.39 6.55 -30.97
C THR A 156 39.12 7.18 -29.60
N LEU A 157 39.36 8.49 -29.52
CA LEU A 157 39.00 9.34 -28.40
C LEU A 157 37.65 10.01 -28.70
N THR A 158 36.66 9.87 -27.83
CA THR A 158 35.40 10.61 -27.96
C THR A 158 35.37 11.81 -27.03
N LEU A 159 35.07 12.97 -27.60
CA LEU A 159 34.96 14.25 -26.91
C LEU A 159 33.49 14.69 -26.92
N ASN A 160 32.93 14.96 -25.74
CA ASN A 160 31.53 15.35 -25.60
C ASN A 160 31.42 16.83 -25.26
N PHE A 161 30.65 17.55 -26.07
CA PHE A 161 30.42 18.97 -25.94
C PHE A 161 28.94 19.25 -25.79
N LYS A 162 28.63 20.28 -25.02
CA LYS A 162 27.36 20.96 -25.07
C LYS A 162 27.59 22.27 -25.82
N GLN A 163 27.13 22.31 -27.07
CA GLN A 163 27.25 23.46 -27.95
C GLN A 163 26.00 24.33 -27.83
N THR A 164 26.18 25.64 -27.72
CA THR A 164 25.10 26.62 -27.85
C THR A 164 25.03 27.08 -29.30
N MET A 165 23.87 26.92 -29.93
CA MET A 165 23.61 27.32 -31.30
C MET A 165 23.30 28.82 -31.38
N ASP A 166 23.35 29.40 -32.59
CA ASP A 166 23.07 30.82 -32.83
C ASP A 166 21.69 31.29 -32.33
N ASP A 167 20.72 30.36 -32.19
CA ASP A 167 19.37 30.63 -31.68
C ASP A 167 19.25 30.55 -30.14
N GLY A 168 20.35 30.25 -29.44
CA GLY A 168 20.41 30.11 -27.98
C GLY A 168 19.99 28.73 -27.46
N SER A 169 19.63 27.78 -28.32
CA SER A 169 19.40 26.38 -27.94
C SER A 169 20.72 25.64 -27.69
N THR A 170 20.69 24.56 -26.90
CA THR A 170 21.89 23.76 -26.61
C THR A 170 21.77 22.35 -27.16
N GLN A 171 22.82 21.85 -27.81
CA GLN A 171 22.91 20.50 -28.36
C GLN A 171 24.08 19.74 -27.72
N ASN A 172 23.85 18.48 -27.35
CA ASN A 172 24.93 17.56 -27.00
C ASN A 172 25.52 16.98 -28.28
N VAL A 173 26.83 17.16 -28.48
CA VAL A 173 27.59 16.68 -29.64
C VAL A 173 28.71 15.77 -29.15
N ALA A 174 28.75 14.56 -29.68
CA ALA A 174 29.83 13.60 -29.46
C ALA A 174 30.73 13.58 -30.69
N VAL A 175 32.02 13.89 -30.51
CA VAL A 175 33.02 13.94 -31.58
C VAL A 175 34.02 12.80 -31.39
N ASN A 176 34.05 11.87 -32.33
CA ASN A 176 35.01 10.77 -32.34
C ASN A 176 36.29 11.18 -33.08
N VAL A 177 37.45 11.01 -32.44
CA VAL A 177 38.77 11.38 -32.95
C VAL A 177 39.65 10.15 -33.02
N ASP A 178 39.98 9.69 -34.23
CA ASP A 178 40.96 8.62 -34.42
C ASP A 178 42.39 9.16 -34.24
N LEU A 179 43.07 8.71 -33.19
CA LEU A 179 44.44 9.09 -32.85
C LEU A 179 45.50 8.18 -33.50
N ALA A 180 45.10 7.17 -34.28
CA ALA A 180 46.04 6.24 -34.90
C ALA A 180 47.10 6.96 -35.74
N GLY A 181 48.37 6.57 -35.59
CA GLY A 181 49.48 7.15 -36.35
C GLY A 181 49.90 8.56 -35.95
N ALA A 182 49.32 9.16 -34.89
CA ALA A 182 49.91 10.34 -34.29
C ALA A 182 51.28 10.00 -33.67
N ALA A 183 52.31 10.76 -33.99
CA ALA A 183 53.67 10.56 -33.48
C ALA A 183 54.00 11.47 -32.27
N ASP A 184 53.25 12.56 -32.10
CA ASP A 184 53.45 13.56 -31.06
C ASP A 184 52.13 14.29 -30.71
N MET A 185 52.17 15.13 -29.67
CA MET A 185 51.01 15.89 -29.21
C MET A 185 50.53 16.93 -30.24
N ASP A 186 51.40 17.45 -31.10
CA ASP A 186 50.99 18.41 -32.14
C ASP A 186 50.08 17.74 -33.18
N GLN A 187 50.39 16.49 -33.55
CA GLN A 187 49.53 15.70 -34.43
C GLN A 187 48.21 15.31 -33.78
N VAL A 188 48.20 15.06 -32.46
CA VAL A 188 46.96 14.85 -31.69
C VAL A 188 46.08 16.11 -31.73
N VAL A 189 46.66 17.29 -31.47
CA VAL A 189 45.96 18.58 -31.55
C VAL A 189 45.35 18.80 -32.94
N GLN A 190 46.10 18.50 -34.01
CA GLN A 190 45.62 18.61 -35.39
C GLN A 190 44.41 17.69 -35.63
N LYS A 191 44.50 16.42 -35.23
CA LYS A 191 43.42 15.43 -35.40
C LYS A 191 42.16 15.83 -34.64
N ILE A 192 42.30 16.29 -33.39
CA ILE A 192 41.17 16.79 -32.60
C ILE A 192 40.54 18.02 -33.27
N THR A 193 41.34 19.01 -33.65
CA THR A 193 40.85 20.25 -34.28
C THR A 193 40.09 19.98 -35.59
N ALA A 194 40.61 19.06 -36.41
CA ALA A 194 39.96 18.65 -37.66
C ALA A 194 38.63 17.91 -37.41
N ALA A 195 38.58 17.04 -36.40
CA ALA A 195 37.37 16.32 -36.03
C ALA A 195 36.27 17.26 -35.49
N LEU A 196 36.63 18.24 -34.65
CA LEU A 196 35.70 19.25 -34.14
C LEU A 196 35.09 20.07 -35.29
N SER A 197 35.94 20.58 -36.19
CA SER A 197 35.51 21.37 -37.35
C SER A 197 34.57 20.57 -38.26
N SER A 198 34.87 19.29 -38.50
CA SER A 198 34.06 18.42 -39.38
C SER A 198 32.70 18.08 -38.76
N ASN A 199 32.57 18.14 -37.43
CA ASN A 199 31.31 17.92 -36.71
C ASN A 199 30.58 19.24 -36.38
N GLY A 200 31.03 20.38 -36.95
CA GLY A 200 30.40 21.68 -36.74
C GLY A 200 30.55 22.24 -35.33
N VAL A 201 31.55 21.78 -34.57
CA VAL A 201 31.84 22.29 -33.22
C VAL A 201 32.75 23.50 -33.32
N ASP A 202 32.17 24.70 -33.13
CA ASP A 202 32.87 25.98 -33.16
C ASP A 202 33.21 26.49 -31.74
N GLY A 203 34.09 27.50 -31.63
CA GLY A 203 34.42 28.14 -30.34
C GLY A 203 35.30 27.28 -29.40
N VAL A 204 35.97 26.25 -29.92
CA VAL A 204 36.92 25.42 -29.17
C VAL A 204 38.31 25.54 -29.79
N LYS A 205 39.28 26.04 -29.01
CA LYS A 205 40.69 26.10 -29.38
C LYS A 205 41.44 24.93 -28.74
N VAL A 206 42.23 24.20 -29.51
CA VAL A 206 43.02 23.05 -29.01
C VAL A 206 44.50 23.32 -29.23
N GLU A 207 45.31 23.14 -28.19
CA GLU A 207 46.72 23.52 -28.15
C GLU A 207 47.58 22.45 -27.47
N ASN A 208 48.82 22.34 -27.91
CA ASN A 208 49.88 21.62 -27.20
C ASN A 208 50.65 22.63 -26.34
N VAL A 209 50.58 22.48 -25.02
CA VAL A 209 51.31 23.32 -24.05
C VAL A 209 52.26 22.42 -23.28
N ASP A 210 53.56 22.54 -23.56
CA ASP A 210 54.63 21.76 -22.93
C ASP A 210 54.39 20.24 -22.95
N GLY A 211 53.93 19.70 -24.09
CA GLY A 211 53.66 18.27 -24.28
C GLY A 211 52.31 17.81 -23.75
N LYS A 212 51.45 18.74 -23.30
CA LYS A 212 50.14 18.47 -22.71
C LYS A 212 49.02 19.08 -23.53
N LEU A 213 47.89 18.38 -23.61
CA LEU A 213 46.72 18.86 -24.32
C LEU A 213 46.01 19.94 -23.50
N GLN A 214 45.82 21.12 -24.10
CA GLN A 214 45.02 22.20 -23.56
C GLN A 214 43.88 22.51 -24.53
N MET A 215 42.66 22.64 -24.01
CA MET A 215 41.48 23.03 -24.79
C MET A 215 40.84 24.25 -24.15
N THR A 216 40.65 25.33 -24.90
CA THR A 216 39.95 26.53 -24.46
C THR A 216 38.59 26.59 -25.12
N VAL A 217 37.54 26.67 -24.32
CA VAL A 217 36.14 26.68 -24.77
C VAL A 217 35.56 28.07 -24.52
N ASP A 218 34.94 28.63 -25.55
CA ASP A 218 34.21 29.90 -25.49
C ASP A 218 33.14 29.87 -24.37
N LYS A 219 32.82 31.03 -23.79
CA LYS A 219 31.86 31.22 -22.70
C LYS A 219 30.46 30.67 -23.01
N ASP A 220 30.12 30.52 -24.29
CA ASP A 220 28.81 30.05 -24.75
C ASP A 220 28.78 28.52 -24.91
N ASN A 221 29.92 27.83 -24.93
CA ASN A 221 30.01 26.37 -25.05
C ASN A 221 30.53 25.73 -23.75
N GLU A 222 30.16 24.47 -23.51
CA GLU A 222 30.60 23.72 -22.33
C GLU A 222 31.19 22.37 -22.74
N PHE A 223 32.42 22.08 -22.31
CA PHE A 223 32.98 20.74 -22.44
C PHE A 223 32.51 19.90 -21.26
N THR A 224 31.79 18.83 -21.55
CA THR A 224 31.40 17.87 -20.53
C THR A 224 32.44 16.76 -20.52
N TYR A 225 33.35 16.78 -19.54
CA TYR A 225 34.22 15.63 -19.31
C TYR A 225 33.38 14.48 -18.74
N GLN A 226 33.00 13.54 -19.62
CA GLN A 226 32.61 12.21 -19.18
C GLN A 226 33.82 11.31 -19.39
N SER A 227 34.32 10.71 -18.31
CA SER A 227 35.44 9.77 -18.32
C SER A 227 35.16 8.44 -19.06
N ALA A 228 34.18 8.41 -19.98
CA ALA A 228 33.63 7.20 -20.59
C ALA A 228 33.45 7.30 -22.12
N GLY A 229 33.95 8.34 -22.78
CA GLY A 229 33.71 8.52 -24.22
C GLY A 229 34.58 7.64 -25.12
N GLY A 230 35.91 7.63 -24.90
CA GLY A 230 36.88 6.97 -25.79
C GLY A 230 37.44 5.67 -25.21
N SER A 231 38.24 4.96 -26.00
CA SER A 231 38.97 3.79 -25.51
C SER A 231 39.98 4.19 -24.41
N GLN A 232 40.29 3.28 -23.49
CA GLN A 232 41.31 3.55 -22.46
C GLN A 232 42.69 3.87 -23.04
N PHE A 233 43.03 3.29 -24.21
CA PHE A 233 44.27 3.59 -24.90
C PHE A 233 44.25 4.99 -25.50
N ALA A 234 43.16 5.39 -26.17
CA ALA A 234 43.05 6.71 -26.77
C ALA A 234 43.05 7.81 -25.70
N MET A 235 42.38 7.57 -24.57
CA MET A 235 42.42 8.45 -23.42
C MET A 235 43.84 8.58 -22.85
N LYS A 236 44.57 7.47 -22.69
CA LYS A 236 45.95 7.52 -22.20
C LYS A 236 46.90 8.15 -23.22
N MET A 237 46.75 7.83 -24.50
CA MET A 237 47.51 8.40 -25.62
C MET A 237 47.35 9.92 -25.67
N ALA A 238 46.13 10.44 -25.50
CA ALA A 238 45.88 11.87 -25.42
C ALA A 238 46.16 12.50 -24.03
N GLY A 239 46.70 11.73 -23.07
CA GLY A 239 47.13 12.22 -21.75
C GLY A 239 46.03 12.30 -20.68
N PHE A 240 44.78 11.95 -20.98
CA PHE A 240 43.64 12.08 -20.06
C PHE A 240 43.75 11.19 -18.82
N SER A 241 44.53 10.10 -18.88
CA SER A 241 44.68 9.16 -17.77
C SER A 241 45.32 9.75 -16.51
N ALA A 242 46.08 10.84 -16.62
CA ALA A 242 46.68 11.52 -15.46
C ALA A 242 45.76 12.59 -14.84
N GLY A 243 44.54 12.74 -15.37
CA GLY A 243 43.52 13.67 -14.89
C GLY A 243 43.43 14.97 -15.69
N VAL A 244 42.32 15.68 -15.48
CA VAL A 244 41.97 16.94 -16.16
C VAL A 244 41.79 18.03 -15.11
N THR A 245 42.17 19.26 -15.43
CA THR A 245 41.89 20.46 -14.64
C THR A 245 41.18 21.49 -15.48
N THR A 246 40.20 22.17 -14.89
CA THR A 246 39.48 23.27 -15.53
C THR A 246 39.76 24.56 -14.79
N GLU A 247 40.14 25.60 -15.53
CA GLU A 247 40.44 26.94 -15.03
C GLU A 247 39.68 27.96 -15.87
N LYS A 248 39.39 29.15 -15.32
CA LYS A 248 38.88 30.27 -16.11
C LYS A 248 40.05 31.12 -16.59
N SER A 249 40.07 31.47 -17.87
CA SER A 249 41.00 32.47 -18.40
C SER A 249 40.65 33.87 -17.87
N GLU A 250 41.56 34.83 -18.03
CA GLU A 250 41.32 36.24 -17.72
C GLU A 250 40.18 36.86 -18.57
N SER A 251 39.90 36.29 -19.74
CA SER A 251 38.78 36.66 -20.64
C SER A 251 37.46 35.97 -20.28
N GLY A 252 37.44 35.06 -19.30
CA GLY A 252 36.24 34.35 -18.83
C GLY A 252 35.94 33.03 -19.56
N GLU A 253 36.80 32.60 -20.49
CA GLU A 253 36.72 31.32 -21.20
C GLU A 253 37.09 30.16 -20.27
N SER A 254 36.55 28.97 -20.53
CA SER A 254 36.92 27.77 -19.78
C SER A 254 38.13 27.10 -20.43
N VAL A 255 39.24 27.00 -19.69
CA VAL A 255 40.48 26.35 -20.13
C VAL A 255 40.60 24.99 -19.46
N ILE A 256 40.70 23.96 -20.27
CA ILE A 256 40.75 22.56 -19.87
C ILE A 256 42.15 22.06 -20.15
N LYS A 257 42.85 21.67 -19.10
CA LYS A 257 44.23 21.20 -19.17
C LYS A 257 44.25 19.73 -18.82
N VAL A 258 44.73 18.93 -19.75
CA VAL A 258 45.04 17.52 -19.52
C VAL A 258 46.40 17.43 -18.85
N LYS A 259 46.50 16.71 -17.74
CA LYS A 259 47.74 16.64 -16.95
C LYS A 259 48.79 15.71 -17.55
N GLY A 260 48.36 14.70 -18.30
CA GLY A 260 49.23 13.69 -18.87
C GLY A 260 49.85 14.14 -20.18
N GLU A 261 51.05 13.63 -20.43
CA GLU A 261 51.77 13.80 -21.69
C GLU A 261 51.32 12.75 -22.70
N PHE A 262 51.56 13.03 -23.99
CA PHE A 262 51.29 12.07 -25.06
C PHE A 262 52.15 10.82 -24.91
N ASP A 263 51.52 9.64 -25.00
CA ASP A 263 52.18 8.34 -25.02
C ASP A 263 51.77 7.58 -26.28
N GLN A 264 52.72 7.35 -27.18
CA GLN A 264 52.48 6.68 -28.46
C GLN A 264 52.10 5.20 -28.30
N ASP A 265 52.57 4.55 -27.23
CA ASP A 265 52.30 3.14 -26.94
C ASP A 265 51.85 2.95 -25.48
N PRO A 266 50.63 3.41 -25.16
CA PRO A 266 50.15 3.44 -23.80
C PRO A 266 49.93 2.03 -23.26
N LYS A 267 50.55 1.72 -22.12
CA LYS A 267 50.31 0.48 -21.35
C LYS A 267 49.13 0.64 -20.41
N VAL A 268 48.09 -0.15 -20.55
CA VAL A 268 46.90 -0.07 -19.70
C VAL A 268 46.65 -1.39 -18.97
N ASP A 269 46.32 -1.29 -17.68
CA ASP A 269 45.83 -2.42 -16.92
C ASP A 269 44.33 -2.57 -17.18
N MET A 270 43.88 -3.80 -17.43
CA MET A 270 42.48 -4.11 -17.65
C MET A 270 41.96 -5.14 -16.66
N THR A 271 40.82 -4.83 -16.04
CA THR A 271 40.15 -5.76 -15.14
C THR A 271 38.68 -5.90 -15.50
N PHE A 272 38.19 -7.13 -15.52
CA PHE A 272 36.76 -7.44 -15.62
C PHE A 272 36.44 -8.67 -14.79
N ASP A 273 35.19 -8.81 -14.42
CA ASP A 273 34.70 -9.94 -13.64
C ASP A 273 33.94 -10.90 -14.55
N VAL A 274 34.15 -12.19 -14.31
CA VAL A 274 33.37 -13.29 -14.86
C VAL A 274 32.66 -13.95 -13.70
N ASN A 275 31.34 -13.99 -13.75
CA ASN A 275 30.55 -14.85 -12.88
C ASN A 275 30.21 -16.11 -13.66
N LEU A 276 30.61 -17.29 -13.19
CA LEU A 276 30.18 -18.58 -13.72
C LEU A 276 29.42 -19.31 -12.61
N ASP A 277 28.13 -19.56 -12.82
CA ASP A 277 27.24 -20.25 -11.87
C ASP A 277 27.28 -19.69 -10.44
N GLY A 278 27.31 -18.36 -10.31
CA GLY A 278 27.37 -17.67 -9.03
C GLY A 278 28.77 -17.50 -8.47
N ILE A 279 29.80 -18.09 -9.08
CA ILE A 279 31.20 -17.88 -8.68
C ILE A 279 31.81 -16.73 -9.49
N THR A 280 32.00 -15.59 -8.86
CA THR A 280 32.68 -14.43 -9.47
C THR A 280 34.21 -14.54 -9.34
N LYS A 281 34.92 -14.33 -10.44
CA LYS A 281 36.38 -14.20 -10.50
C LYS A 281 36.76 -12.98 -11.33
N THR A 282 37.74 -12.22 -10.84
CA THR A 282 38.32 -11.09 -11.57
C THR A 282 39.45 -11.58 -12.49
N ILE A 283 39.38 -11.18 -13.75
CA ILE A 283 40.38 -11.36 -14.78
C ILE A 283 41.15 -10.05 -14.94
N THR A 284 42.47 -10.10 -14.82
CA THR A 284 43.37 -8.95 -14.77
C THR A 284 44.46 -9.05 -15.83
N LEU A 285 44.37 -8.26 -16.90
CA LEU A 285 45.42 -8.11 -17.91
C LEU A 285 46.31 -6.93 -17.51
N LYS A 286 47.62 -7.14 -17.37
CA LYS A 286 48.56 -6.08 -16.97
C LYS A 286 49.35 -5.55 -18.16
N ASP A 287 49.64 -4.25 -18.13
CA ASP A 287 50.53 -3.58 -19.09
C ASP A 287 50.14 -3.83 -20.56
N VAL A 288 48.84 -3.90 -20.87
CA VAL A 288 48.33 -4.21 -22.22
C VAL A 288 48.60 -3.04 -23.15
N THR A 289 49.13 -3.31 -24.35
CA THR A 289 49.31 -2.31 -25.42
C THR A 289 48.28 -2.44 -26.54
N VAL A 290 48.16 -1.42 -27.39
CA VAL A 290 47.27 -1.46 -28.57
C VAL A 290 47.65 -2.62 -29.50
N ALA A 291 48.95 -2.87 -29.70
CA ALA A 291 49.43 -3.96 -30.54
C ALA A 291 49.07 -5.34 -29.95
N GLN A 292 49.21 -5.52 -28.64
CA GLN A 292 48.84 -6.77 -27.96
C GLN A 292 47.33 -7.03 -28.02
N MET A 293 46.52 -5.98 -27.95
CA MET A 293 45.08 -6.09 -28.18
C MET A 293 44.75 -6.51 -29.60
N GLN A 294 45.49 -6.06 -30.61
CA GLN A 294 45.25 -6.43 -32.01
C GLN A 294 45.76 -7.84 -32.37
N GLY A 295 46.61 -8.45 -31.54
CA GLY A 295 47.17 -9.79 -31.72
C GLY A 295 46.52 -10.88 -30.86
N ASP A 296 46.98 -12.12 -31.02
CA ASP A 296 46.46 -13.27 -30.26
C ASP A 296 46.87 -13.27 -28.78
N ASP A 297 47.82 -12.40 -28.40
CA ASP A 297 48.36 -12.29 -27.04
C ASP A 297 47.28 -11.98 -26.00
N VAL A 298 46.33 -11.09 -26.34
CA VAL A 298 45.21 -10.75 -25.43
C VAL A 298 44.30 -11.96 -25.20
N ILE A 299 44.04 -12.74 -26.24
CA ILE A 299 43.18 -13.94 -26.18
C ILE A 299 43.87 -15.03 -25.34
N ASN A 300 45.16 -15.25 -25.57
CA ASN A 300 45.96 -16.20 -24.81
C ASN A 300 46.02 -15.81 -23.32
N SER A 301 46.23 -14.54 -23.03
CA SER A 301 46.28 -14.02 -21.66
C SER A 301 44.92 -14.14 -20.94
N ILE A 302 43.81 -13.84 -21.62
CA ILE A 302 42.47 -14.03 -21.06
C ILE A 302 42.20 -15.53 -20.81
N ASN A 303 42.47 -16.39 -21.79
CA ASN A 303 42.28 -17.84 -21.63
C ASN A 303 43.13 -18.42 -20.48
N ASP A 304 44.40 -18.03 -20.37
CA ASP A 304 45.28 -18.47 -19.27
C ASP A 304 44.73 -18.07 -17.89
N GLN A 305 44.08 -16.90 -17.80
CA GLN A 305 43.45 -16.46 -16.56
C GLN A 305 42.13 -17.16 -16.29
N LEU A 306 41.29 -17.35 -17.31
CA LEU A 306 40.05 -18.13 -17.19
C LEU A 306 40.35 -19.56 -16.75
N LYS A 307 41.39 -20.18 -17.32
CA LYS A 307 41.87 -21.51 -16.91
C LYS A 307 42.27 -21.57 -15.45
N LYS A 308 42.99 -20.56 -14.96
CA LYS A 308 43.40 -20.48 -13.54
C LYS A 308 42.20 -20.21 -12.63
N ALA A 309 41.24 -19.43 -13.09
CA ALA A 309 40.08 -18.99 -12.33
C ALA A 309 39.01 -20.07 -12.20
N PHE A 310 38.72 -20.80 -13.27
CA PHE A 310 37.59 -21.73 -13.39
C PHE A 310 38.00 -23.18 -13.71
N GLY A 311 39.28 -23.43 -14.01
CA GLY A 311 39.80 -24.78 -14.21
C GLY A 311 39.52 -25.38 -15.59
N VAL A 312 39.80 -26.68 -15.68
CA VAL A 312 39.65 -27.52 -16.87
C VAL A 312 38.91 -28.78 -16.46
N THR A 313 37.91 -29.18 -17.25
CA THR A 313 37.17 -30.44 -17.07
C THR A 313 37.38 -31.31 -18.31
N ASN A 314 37.75 -32.57 -18.13
CA ASN A 314 37.98 -33.52 -19.24
C ASN A 314 38.95 -33.03 -20.34
N GLY A 315 39.91 -32.18 -19.97
CA GLY A 315 40.89 -31.62 -20.92
C GLY A 315 40.44 -30.34 -21.63
N GLU A 316 39.19 -29.89 -21.42
CA GLU A 316 38.65 -28.63 -21.96
C GLU A 316 38.51 -27.57 -20.86
N GLN A 317 38.84 -26.32 -21.17
CA GLN A 317 38.68 -25.20 -20.22
C GLN A 317 37.20 -24.93 -19.99
N ASN A 318 36.79 -24.74 -18.73
CA ASN A 318 35.38 -24.50 -18.41
C ASN A 318 34.84 -23.19 -19.01
N MET A 319 35.72 -22.21 -19.23
CA MET A 319 35.44 -20.96 -19.93
C MET A 319 36.53 -20.74 -20.98
N LYS A 320 36.13 -20.30 -22.17
CA LYS A 320 37.03 -20.03 -23.30
C LYS A 320 36.69 -18.71 -23.97
N VAL A 321 37.72 -18.02 -24.44
CA VAL A 321 37.60 -16.89 -25.35
C VAL A 321 38.22 -17.24 -26.69
N GLU A 322 37.49 -16.92 -27.74
CA GLU A 322 37.92 -17.08 -29.13
C GLU A 322 37.80 -15.78 -29.90
N LYS A 323 38.56 -15.69 -30.97
CA LYS A 323 38.46 -14.62 -31.96
C LYS A 323 37.46 -15.01 -33.04
N VAL A 324 36.55 -14.09 -33.37
CA VAL A 324 35.61 -14.20 -34.48
C VAL A 324 35.84 -13.05 -35.46
N GLY A 325 36.08 -13.38 -36.73
CA GLY A 325 36.48 -12.43 -37.77
C GLY A 325 37.98 -12.49 -38.09
N ASP A 326 38.44 -11.60 -38.96
CA ASP A 326 39.81 -11.60 -39.47
C ASP A 326 40.54 -10.26 -39.25
N ALA A 327 41.84 -10.23 -39.52
CA ALA A 327 42.67 -9.03 -39.31
C ALA A 327 42.36 -7.88 -40.29
N SER A 328 41.65 -8.14 -41.39
CA SER A 328 41.35 -7.19 -42.47
C SER A 328 40.02 -6.47 -42.25
N SER A 329 39.00 -7.19 -41.76
CA SER A 329 37.68 -6.65 -41.38
C SER A 329 37.58 -6.27 -39.90
N GLY A 330 38.60 -6.63 -39.13
CA GLY A 330 38.57 -6.61 -37.68
C GLY A 330 37.97 -7.87 -37.08
N TYR A 331 38.23 -8.07 -35.79
CA TYR A 331 37.72 -9.21 -35.05
C TYR A 331 37.03 -8.82 -33.74
N SER A 332 36.20 -9.74 -33.25
CA SER A 332 35.48 -9.68 -31.98
C SER A 332 35.93 -10.80 -31.05
N LEU A 333 35.73 -10.60 -29.75
CA LEU A 333 35.94 -11.65 -28.76
C LEU A 333 34.63 -12.39 -28.52
N LYS A 334 34.70 -13.72 -28.48
CA LYS A 334 33.58 -14.61 -28.19
C LYS A 334 33.89 -15.44 -26.95
N PHE A 335 33.16 -15.18 -25.89
CA PHE A 335 33.21 -15.93 -24.64
C PHE A 335 32.23 -17.10 -24.73
N SER A 336 32.68 -18.29 -24.36
CA SER A 336 31.87 -19.52 -24.38
C SER A 336 32.22 -20.41 -23.19
N MET A 337 31.27 -21.25 -22.78
CA MET A 337 31.50 -22.34 -21.84
C MET A 337 31.99 -23.58 -22.59
N SER A 338 32.56 -24.55 -21.86
CA SER A 338 32.88 -25.86 -22.44
C SER A 338 31.63 -26.61 -22.90
N GLN A 339 31.80 -27.52 -23.86
CA GLN A 339 30.69 -28.32 -24.39
C GLN A 339 29.96 -29.12 -23.28
N LYS A 340 30.71 -29.58 -22.27
CA LYS A 340 30.11 -30.28 -21.13
C LYS A 340 29.11 -29.41 -20.37
N LEU A 341 29.45 -28.14 -20.11
CA LEU A 341 28.58 -27.22 -19.36
C LEU A 341 27.36 -26.82 -20.20
N THR A 342 27.50 -26.72 -21.52
CA THR A 342 26.36 -26.45 -22.41
C THR A 342 25.43 -27.66 -22.52
N ASP A 343 25.95 -28.89 -22.46
CA ASP A 343 25.15 -30.12 -22.55
C ASP A 343 24.34 -30.42 -21.26
N GLU A 344 24.87 -30.07 -20.08
CA GLU A 344 24.24 -30.38 -18.78
C GLU A 344 23.04 -29.48 -18.42
N LYS A 345 22.77 -28.42 -19.21
CA LYS A 345 21.77 -27.35 -18.98
C LYS A 345 21.88 -26.65 -17.61
N GLY A 346 21.45 -25.39 -17.55
CA GLY A 346 21.41 -24.62 -16.29
C GLY A 346 22.72 -23.98 -15.85
N HIS A 347 23.76 -24.09 -16.68
CA HIS A 347 25.00 -23.32 -16.52
C HIS A 347 24.86 -21.95 -17.18
N SER A 348 25.41 -20.92 -16.54
CA SER A 348 25.40 -19.56 -17.06
C SER A 348 26.64 -18.79 -16.68
N PHE A 349 27.04 -17.85 -17.53
CA PHE A 349 28.01 -16.85 -17.16
C PHE A 349 27.56 -15.43 -17.47
N THR A 350 28.10 -14.48 -16.71
CA THR A 350 27.90 -13.05 -16.91
C THR A 350 29.23 -12.33 -16.82
N LEU A 351 29.43 -11.35 -17.71
CA LEU A 351 30.64 -10.54 -17.80
C LEU A 351 30.34 -9.14 -17.28
N THR A 352 31.03 -8.68 -16.24
CA THR A 352 30.86 -7.33 -15.68
C THR A 352 32.18 -6.57 -15.56
N GLY A 353 32.13 -5.25 -15.46
CA GLY A 353 33.31 -4.39 -15.32
C GLY A 353 33.50 -3.44 -16.51
N ILE A 354 33.93 -2.22 -16.22
CA ILE A 354 33.97 -1.12 -17.19
C ILE A 354 34.96 -1.37 -18.34
N ASN A 355 36.04 -2.11 -18.09
CA ASN A 355 37.07 -2.40 -19.09
C ASN A 355 36.58 -3.36 -20.20
N LEU A 356 35.43 -4.03 -20.03
CA LEU A 356 34.83 -4.88 -21.06
C LEU A 356 34.49 -4.09 -22.33
N GLY A 357 34.13 -2.79 -22.20
CA GLY A 357 33.88 -1.94 -23.36
C GLY A 357 35.09 -1.83 -24.28
N SER A 358 36.31 -1.77 -23.71
CA SER A 358 37.57 -1.79 -24.48
C SER A 358 37.81 -3.13 -25.20
N LEU A 359 37.18 -4.21 -24.73
CA LEU A 359 37.22 -5.55 -25.32
C LEU A 359 36.06 -5.77 -26.32
N GLY A 360 35.24 -4.74 -26.59
CA GLY A 360 34.04 -4.83 -27.42
C GLY A 360 32.86 -5.52 -26.74
N ILE A 361 32.95 -5.87 -25.45
CA ILE A 361 31.90 -6.56 -24.71
C ILE A 361 31.08 -5.53 -23.93
N THR A 362 29.76 -5.56 -24.09
CA THR A 362 28.88 -4.73 -23.27
C THR A 362 28.90 -5.24 -21.82
N PRO A 363 29.26 -4.41 -20.82
CA PRO A 363 29.20 -4.83 -19.42
C PRO A 363 27.79 -5.29 -19.04
N GLY A 364 27.69 -6.44 -18.37
CA GLY A 364 26.43 -7.11 -18.03
C GLY A 364 25.98 -8.16 -19.04
N SER A 365 26.69 -8.34 -20.16
CA SER A 365 26.38 -9.40 -21.13
C SER A 365 26.42 -10.78 -20.47
N SER A 366 25.45 -11.64 -20.81
CA SER A 366 25.26 -12.96 -20.22
C SER A 366 25.02 -14.02 -21.29
N SER A 367 25.36 -15.27 -20.97
CA SER A 367 25.08 -16.44 -21.81
C SER A 367 23.63 -16.92 -21.72
N VAL A 368 22.82 -16.33 -20.83
CA VAL A 368 21.40 -16.62 -20.69
C VAL A 368 20.55 -15.37 -20.87
N VAL A 369 19.37 -15.52 -21.47
CA VAL A 369 18.38 -14.43 -21.47
C VAL A 369 17.76 -14.29 -20.08
N SER A 370 17.35 -13.08 -19.74
CA SER A 370 16.81 -12.71 -18.44
C SER A 370 15.59 -11.81 -18.60
N TYR A 371 14.88 -11.55 -17.49
CA TYR A 371 13.75 -10.61 -17.50
C TYR A 371 14.15 -9.19 -17.92
N SER A 372 15.42 -8.79 -17.73
CA SER A 372 15.92 -7.49 -18.17
C SER A 372 16.46 -7.46 -19.60
N THR A 373 16.51 -8.61 -20.30
CA THR A 373 16.94 -8.67 -21.69
C THR A 373 15.93 -7.93 -22.57
N LYS A 374 16.39 -7.02 -23.42
CA LYS A 374 15.52 -6.29 -24.35
C LYS A 374 14.99 -7.21 -25.44
N LEU A 375 13.78 -6.96 -25.91
CA LEU A 375 13.19 -7.73 -27.01
C LEU A 375 14.01 -7.64 -28.29
N SER A 376 14.62 -6.48 -28.55
CA SER A 376 15.53 -6.27 -29.68
C SER A 376 16.84 -7.05 -29.61
N ASP A 377 17.24 -7.50 -28.41
CA ASP A 377 18.46 -8.30 -28.19
C ASP A 377 18.18 -9.82 -28.29
N LEU A 378 16.92 -10.23 -28.41
CA LEU A 378 16.55 -11.64 -28.53
C LEU A 378 16.80 -12.17 -29.95
N ALA A 379 17.40 -13.36 -30.03
CA ALA A 379 17.72 -13.99 -31.29
C ALA A 379 16.46 -14.32 -32.12
N GLY A 380 16.44 -13.89 -33.38
CA GLY A 380 15.38 -14.22 -34.35
C GLY A 380 14.11 -13.39 -34.26
N VAL A 381 14.00 -12.51 -33.25
CA VAL A 381 12.88 -11.58 -33.12
C VAL A 381 12.99 -10.48 -34.18
N GLN A 382 11.87 -10.14 -34.81
CA GLN A 382 11.76 -9.07 -35.79
C GLN A 382 10.75 -8.02 -35.30
N ALA A 383 10.93 -6.78 -35.74
CA ALA A 383 9.95 -5.74 -35.54
C ALA A 383 9.01 -5.66 -36.75
N ASP A 384 7.80 -5.16 -36.55
CA ASP A 384 6.87 -4.86 -37.61
C ASP A 384 7.34 -3.67 -38.48
N SER A 385 6.54 -3.29 -39.48
CA SER A 385 6.87 -2.20 -40.41
C SER A 385 7.05 -0.83 -39.75
N ASN A 386 6.56 -0.64 -38.52
CA ASN A 386 6.67 0.58 -37.74
C ASN A 386 7.79 0.51 -36.70
N GLY A 387 8.54 -0.60 -36.63
CA GLY A 387 9.60 -0.81 -35.65
C GLY A 387 9.11 -1.30 -34.28
N LYS A 388 7.86 -1.76 -34.18
CA LYS A 388 7.27 -2.29 -32.94
C LYS A 388 7.26 -3.82 -32.89
N TYR A 389 7.19 -4.36 -31.68
CA TYR A 389 7.11 -5.78 -31.41
C TYR A 389 5.66 -6.11 -31.01
N SER A 390 4.91 -6.78 -31.88
CA SER A 390 3.46 -6.91 -31.76
C SER A 390 2.93 -8.32 -32.07
N PHE A 391 1.96 -8.76 -31.28
CA PHE A 391 1.28 -10.06 -31.45
C PHE A 391 -0.12 -10.01 -30.83
N THR A 392 -0.95 -10.99 -31.14
CA THR A 392 -2.30 -11.14 -30.58
C THR A 392 -2.45 -12.49 -29.89
N LEU A 393 -2.91 -12.49 -28.65
CA LEU A 393 -3.24 -13.69 -27.86
C LEU A 393 -4.73 -13.69 -27.53
N ASN A 394 -5.43 -14.77 -27.89
CA ASN A 394 -6.86 -14.95 -27.63
C ASN A 394 -7.76 -13.75 -28.05
N GLY A 395 -7.34 -13.01 -29.08
CA GLY A 395 -8.06 -11.85 -29.60
C GLY A 395 -7.63 -10.49 -29.02
N GLU A 396 -6.73 -10.47 -28.05
CA GLU A 396 -6.15 -9.24 -27.48
C GLU A 396 -4.76 -8.96 -28.08
N THR A 397 -4.54 -7.72 -28.53
CA THR A 397 -3.29 -7.29 -29.19
C THR A 397 -2.34 -6.63 -28.21
N PHE A 398 -1.07 -7.04 -28.27
CA PHE A 398 0.03 -6.52 -27.48
C PHE A 398 1.03 -5.81 -28.40
N GLU A 399 1.52 -4.65 -27.99
CA GLU A 399 2.53 -3.88 -28.70
C GLU A 399 3.62 -3.41 -27.73
N PHE A 400 4.88 -3.56 -28.13
CA PHE A 400 6.05 -3.16 -27.35
C PHE A 400 7.03 -2.36 -28.21
N GLU A 401 7.73 -1.43 -27.57
CA GLU A 401 8.84 -0.66 -28.16
C GLU A 401 10.14 -1.48 -28.13
N ALA A 402 11.16 -1.05 -28.90
CA ALA A 402 12.41 -1.81 -29.07
C ALA A 402 13.26 -1.98 -27.80
N ASP A 403 13.12 -1.06 -26.84
CA ASP A 403 13.80 -1.11 -25.55
C ASP A 403 13.00 -1.83 -24.47
N ALA A 404 11.77 -2.26 -24.76
CA ALA A 404 10.99 -3.09 -23.86
C ALA A 404 11.74 -4.39 -23.56
N THR A 405 11.59 -4.87 -22.33
CA THR A 405 12.25 -6.06 -21.84
C THR A 405 11.37 -7.30 -21.94
N LEU A 406 11.99 -8.47 -21.88
CA LEU A 406 11.26 -9.74 -21.76
C LEU A 406 10.34 -9.75 -20.54
N GLY A 407 10.76 -9.13 -19.44
CA GLY A 407 9.94 -8.96 -18.25
C GLY A 407 8.72 -8.07 -18.50
N ASP A 408 8.88 -6.98 -19.25
CA ASP A 408 7.75 -6.13 -19.63
C ASP A 408 6.72 -6.93 -20.45
N LEU A 409 7.18 -7.74 -21.41
CA LEU A 409 6.31 -8.60 -22.19
C LEU A 409 5.56 -9.60 -21.31
N ILE A 410 6.28 -10.36 -20.48
CA ILE A 410 5.70 -11.40 -19.62
C ILE A 410 4.68 -10.79 -18.65
N ASN A 411 5.03 -9.69 -17.99
CA ASN A 411 4.14 -9.02 -17.03
C ASN A 411 2.90 -8.46 -17.73
N THR A 412 3.08 -7.78 -18.87
CA THR A 412 1.95 -7.21 -19.64
C THR A 412 0.96 -8.28 -20.07
N VAL A 413 1.42 -9.44 -20.53
CA VAL A 413 0.53 -10.56 -20.87
C VAL A 413 -0.12 -11.16 -19.61
N ASN A 414 0.64 -11.37 -18.54
CA ASN A 414 0.13 -11.99 -17.31
C ASN A 414 -0.92 -11.15 -16.56
N ASP A 415 -0.87 -9.83 -16.73
CA ASP A 415 -1.79 -8.86 -16.12
C ASP A 415 -3.00 -8.52 -17.04
N SER A 416 -3.04 -9.08 -18.26
CA SER A 416 -4.10 -8.85 -19.24
C SER A 416 -5.33 -9.75 -19.05
N ASP A 417 -6.41 -9.43 -19.77
CA ASP A 417 -7.64 -10.23 -19.82
C ASP A 417 -7.60 -11.34 -20.89
N ALA A 418 -6.47 -11.54 -21.57
CA ALA A 418 -6.28 -12.56 -22.62
C ALA A 418 -6.44 -14.02 -22.12
N GLY A 419 -6.52 -14.22 -20.79
CA GLY A 419 -6.80 -15.53 -20.19
C GLY A 419 -5.63 -16.51 -20.27
N VAL A 420 -4.41 -16.02 -20.48
CA VAL A 420 -3.18 -16.80 -20.57
C VAL A 420 -2.09 -16.21 -19.67
N LYS A 421 -1.16 -17.06 -19.26
CA LYS A 421 0.06 -16.65 -18.56
C LYS A 421 1.28 -17.19 -19.27
N ILE A 422 2.33 -16.39 -19.34
CA ILE A 422 3.66 -16.76 -19.82
C ILE A 422 4.60 -16.79 -18.61
N SER A 423 5.46 -17.79 -18.58
CA SER A 423 6.57 -17.89 -17.64
C SER A 423 7.84 -18.29 -18.37
N TYR A 424 8.99 -17.91 -17.81
CA TYR A 424 10.31 -18.23 -18.33
C TYR A 424 11.19 -18.76 -17.21
N SER A 425 11.88 -19.87 -17.47
CA SER A 425 12.87 -20.45 -16.57
C SER A 425 14.26 -20.34 -17.17
N ALA A 426 15.08 -19.43 -16.63
CA ALA A 426 16.48 -19.27 -17.05
C ALA A 426 17.34 -20.54 -16.81
N LEU A 427 16.95 -21.37 -15.84
CA LEU A 427 17.66 -22.62 -15.55
C LEU A 427 17.47 -23.66 -16.67
N SER A 428 16.26 -23.73 -17.24
CA SER A 428 15.93 -24.69 -18.31
C SER A 428 15.89 -24.07 -19.70
N ASP A 429 16.11 -22.75 -19.78
CA ASP A 429 15.91 -21.89 -20.96
C ASP A 429 14.59 -22.21 -21.68
N THR A 430 13.51 -22.35 -20.91
CA THR A 430 12.21 -22.80 -21.40
C THR A 430 11.14 -21.78 -21.07
N PHE A 431 10.35 -21.42 -22.08
CA PHE A 431 9.13 -20.64 -21.94
C PHE A 431 7.92 -21.55 -21.87
N VAL A 432 6.98 -21.21 -21.00
CA VAL A 432 5.70 -21.90 -20.87
C VAL A 432 4.60 -20.87 -20.96
N MET A 433 3.66 -21.10 -21.87
CA MET A 433 2.40 -20.38 -21.93
C MET A 433 1.27 -21.33 -21.54
N GLU A 434 0.39 -20.91 -20.62
CA GLU A 434 -0.75 -21.71 -20.19
C GLU A 434 -2.00 -20.86 -19.97
N THR A 435 -3.19 -21.45 -20.13
CA THR A 435 -4.44 -20.76 -19.81
C THR A 435 -4.58 -20.56 -18.31
N THR A 436 -5.17 -19.44 -17.89
CA THR A 436 -5.44 -19.16 -16.46
C THR A 436 -6.53 -20.04 -15.87
N SER A 437 -7.39 -20.58 -16.73
CA SER A 437 -8.44 -21.52 -16.37
C SER A 437 -8.18 -22.89 -17.00
N SER A 438 -8.49 -23.96 -16.27
CA SER A 438 -8.49 -25.32 -16.79
C SER A 438 -9.79 -25.63 -17.54
N GLY A 439 -9.82 -26.72 -18.30
CA GLY A 439 -10.99 -27.15 -19.05
C GLY A 439 -10.78 -27.16 -20.56
N ALA A 440 -11.55 -28.01 -21.25
CA ALA A 440 -11.48 -28.17 -22.71
C ALA A 440 -12.02 -26.94 -23.47
N GLY A 441 -12.80 -26.09 -22.81
CA GLY A 441 -13.30 -24.84 -23.36
C GLY A 441 -12.27 -23.71 -23.44
N PHE A 442 -11.11 -23.86 -22.79
CA PHE A 442 -10.05 -22.85 -22.81
C PHE A 442 -8.92 -23.29 -23.74
N SER A 443 -8.48 -22.36 -24.57
CA SER A 443 -7.44 -22.60 -25.58
C SER A 443 -6.47 -21.44 -25.67
N ILE A 444 -5.32 -21.69 -26.28
CA ILE A 444 -4.34 -20.66 -26.63
C ILE A 444 -4.40 -20.44 -28.14
N SER A 445 -4.90 -19.28 -28.54
CA SER A 445 -4.85 -18.79 -29.91
C SER A 445 -3.78 -17.70 -30.01
N VAL A 446 -2.87 -17.85 -30.97
CA VAL A 446 -1.80 -16.90 -31.21
C VAL A 446 -1.82 -16.46 -32.67
N ASP A 447 -1.75 -15.15 -32.87
CA ASP A 447 -1.47 -14.52 -34.16
C ASP A 447 -0.24 -13.63 -33.97
N ASP A 448 0.83 -13.95 -34.70
CA ASP A 448 2.14 -13.31 -34.56
C ASP A 448 2.79 -13.13 -35.94
N ASP A 449 1.95 -12.78 -36.92
CA ASP A 449 2.35 -12.69 -38.33
C ASP A 449 3.04 -11.36 -38.68
N GLN A 450 2.92 -10.33 -37.82
CA GLN A 450 3.46 -8.98 -38.10
C GLN A 450 4.89 -8.78 -37.60
N SER A 451 5.25 -9.32 -36.43
CA SER A 451 6.57 -9.11 -35.81
C SER A 451 7.34 -10.40 -35.53
N ASN A 452 6.69 -11.56 -35.36
CA ASN A 452 7.31 -12.87 -35.10
C ASN A 452 7.82 -13.12 -33.66
N VAL A 453 7.53 -12.23 -32.71
CA VAL A 453 8.06 -12.28 -31.34
C VAL A 453 7.81 -13.62 -30.66
N LEU A 454 6.55 -14.07 -30.61
CA LEU A 454 6.20 -15.32 -29.95
C LEU A 454 6.66 -16.54 -30.76
N ASN A 455 6.73 -16.44 -32.09
CA ASN A 455 7.26 -17.48 -32.96
C ASN A 455 8.76 -17.69 -32.73
N ALA A 456 9.52 -16.61 -32.51
CA ALA A 456 10.93 -16.65 -32.14
C ALA A 456 11.10 -17.24 -30.73
N ILE A 457 10.30 -16.79 -29.75
CA ILE A 457 10.38 -17.25 -28.36
C ILE A 457 10.01 -18.73 -28.21
N PHE A 458 8.92 -19.18 -28.85
CA PHE A 458 8.41 -20.55 -28.69
C PHE A 458 8.92 -21.54 -29.75
N GLY A 459 9.60 -21.07 -30.80
CA GLY A 459 10.21 -21.96 -31.79
C GLY A 459 9.21 -22.52 -32.81
N ASN A 460 8.47 -21.63 -33.46
CA ASN A 460 7.31 -21.91 -34.32
C ASN A 460 6.08 -22.40 -33.55
N ILE A 461 5.14 -21.48 -33.33
CA ILE A 461 3.92 -21.72 -32.57
C ILE A 461 3.00 -22.76 -33.23
N SER A 462 3.13 -23.01 -34.53
CA SER A 462 2.37 -24.08 -35.21
C SER A 462 2.93 -25.48 -34.95
N LYS A 463 4.19 -25.58 -34.48
CA LYS A 463 4.88 -26.85 -34.21
C LYS A 463 5.23 -27.07 -32.73
N GLY A 464 5.12 -26.06 -31.88
CA GLY A 464 5.33 -26.19 -30.43
C GLY A 464 4.45 -27.30 -29.82
N THR A 465 4.91 -27.91 -28.73
CA THR A 465 4.13 -28.94 -28.02
C THR A 465 2.88 -28.31 -27.42
N LYS A 466 1.76 -28.40 -28.15
CA LYS A 466 0.46 -27.92 -27.68
C LYS A 466 -0.25 -29.03 -26.92
N VAL A 467 -0.47 -28.81 -25.64
CA VAL A 467 -1.36 -29.63 -24.82
C VAL A 467 -2.70 -28.90 -24.76
N ALA A 468 -3.75 -29.53 -25.26
CA ALA A 468 -5.10 -28.98 -25.12
C ALA A 468 -5.57 -29.10 -23.67
N GLY A 469 -6.33 -28.09 -23.20
CA GLY A 469 -7.00 -28.15 -21.92
C GLY A 469 -7.98 -29.33 -21.88
N LYS A 470 -8.24 -29.86 -20.69
CA LYS A 470 -9.16 -30.97 -20.46
C LYS A 470 -10.12 -30.63 -19.34
N ASP A 471 -11.36 -31.08 -19.45
CA ASP A 471 -12.32 -31.01 -18.35
C ASP A 471 -12.05 -32.13 -17.34
N ALA A 472 -12.36 -31.86 -16.07
CA ALA A 472 -12.50 -32.91 -15.07
C ALA A 472 -13.74 -33.76 -15.40
N ILE A 473 -13.61 -35.08 -15.24
CA ILE A 473 -14.70 -36.03 -15.41
C ILE A 473 -14.93 -36.70 -14.05
N VAL A 474 -16.11 -36.46 -13.48
CA VAL A 474 -16.49 -37.00 -12.18
C VAL A 474 -17.83 -37.71 -12.27
N GLU A 475 -17.96 -38.81 -11.54
CA GLU A 475 -19.22 -39.53 -11.37
C GLU A 475 -19.71 -39.31 -9.93
N VAL A 476 -20.89 -38.69 -9.79
CA VAL A 476 -21.50 -38.42 -8.48
C VAL A 476 -22.78 -39.24 -8.36
N ASN A 477 -22.85 -40.11 -7.36
CA ASN A 477 -23.97 -41.03 -7.14
C ASN A 477 -24.38 -41.82 -8.40
N GLY A 478 -23.39 -42.22 -9.21
CA GLY A 478 -23.59 -42.96 -10.46
C GLY A 478 -23.91 -42.10 -11.70
N VAL A 479 -23.98 -40.78 -11.56
CA VAL A 479 -24.20 -39.85 -12.68
C VAL A 479 -22.89 -39.19 -13.07
N GLU A 480 -22.44 -39.42 -14.30
CA GLU A 480 -21.24 -38.77 -14.84
C GLU A 480 -21.51 -37.31 -15.22
N THR A 481 -20.54 -36.44 -14.96
CA THR A 481 -20.61 -35.03 -15.30
C THR A 481 -19.20 -34.47 -15.58
N THR A 482 -19.13 -33.41 -16.38
CA THR A 482 -17.87 -32.73 -16.74
C THR A 482 -17.79 -31.36 -16.10
N ARG A 483 -16.59 -30.95 -15.70
CA ARG A 483 -16.33 -29.63 -15.09
C ARG A 483 -15.05 -29.04 -15.65
N SER A 484 -15.05 -27.75 -15.92
CA SER A 484 -13.86 -27.04 -16.38
C SER A 484 -12.81 -26.86 -15.25
N SER A 485 -13.18 -26.99 -13.98
CA SER A 485 -12.29 -26.78 -12.84
C SER A 485 -12.14 -28.04 -11.98
N ASN A 486 -11.02 -28.13 -11.27
CA ASN A 486 -10.82 -29.10 -10.20
C ASN A 486 -11.46 -28.66 -8.87
N THR A 487 -11.90 -27.41 -8.75
CA THR A 487 -12.76 -26.99 -7.62
C THR A 487 -14.19 -26.94 -8.12
N ILE A 488 -15.04 -27.82 -7.57
CA ILE A 488 -16.40 -28.03 -8.05
C ILE A 488 -17.38 -27.98 -6.88
N THR A 489 -18.58 -27.42 -7.13
CA THR A 489 -19.69 -27.46 -6.18
C THR A 489 -20.80 -28.34 -6.74
N ILE A 490 -21.18 -29.37 -5.98
CA ILE A 490 -22.28 -30.28 -6.32
C ILE A 490 -23.13 -30.50 -5.08
N ASN A 491 -24.45 -30.29 -5.21
CA ASN A 491 -25.42 -30.42 -4.11
C ASN A 491 -24.98 -29.67 -2.83
N GLY A 492 -24.58 -28.41 -2.97
CA GLY A 492 -24.16 -27.57 -1.85
C GLY A 492 -22.80 -27.90 -1.24
N ILE A 493 -22.08 -28.90 -1.77
CA ILE A 493 -20.74 -29.31 -1.28
C ILE A 493 -19.69 -28.83 -2.27
N THR A 494 -18.79 -27.97 -1.81
CA THR A 494 -17.63 -27.52 -2.56
C THR A 494 -16.43 -28.41 -2.24
N MET A 495 -15.83 -28.99 -3.28
CA MET A 495 -14.76 -29.95 -3.18
C MET A 495 -13.65 -29.64 -4.20
N GLU A 496 -12.42 -29.90 -3.80
CA GLU A 496 -11.22 -29.79 -4.62
C GLU A 496 -10.74 -31.19 -5.01
N LEU A 497 -10.71 -31.48 -6.31
CA LEU A 497 -10.24 -32.75 -6.86
C LEU A 497 -8.70 -32.73 -6.89
N THR A 498 -8.08 -33.74 -6.28
CA THR A 498 -6.62 -33.80 -6.09
C THR A 498 -5.97 -34.96 -6.85
N LYS A 499 -6.74 -36.03 -7.13
CA LYS A 499 -6.23 -37.21 -7.83
C LYS A 499 -7.36 -37.93 -8.58
N ALA A 500 -7.08 -38.38 -9.80
CA ALA A 500 -7.96 -39.25 -10.55
C ALA A 500 -7.62 -40.73 -10.31
N ASP A 501 -8.62 -41.51 -9.92
CA ASP A 501 -8.61 -42.97 -9.91
C ASP A 501 -10.04 -43.47 -10.22
N PRO A 502 -10.31 -43.95 -11.44
CA PRO A 502 -11.65 -44.43 -11.83
C PRO A 502 -12.18 -45.61 -11.01
N ASN A 503 -11.30 -46.34 -10.30
CA ASN A 503 -11.67 -47.52 -9.52
C ASN A 503 -11.92 -47.21 -8.04
N GLU A 504 -11.51 -46.04 -7.56
CA GLU A 504 -11.70 -45.61 -6.18
C GLU A 504 -13.03 -44.87 -6.05
N GLU A 505 -13.87 -45.32 -5.11
CA GLU A 505 -15.10 -44.63 -4.73
C GLU A 505 -14.86 -43.84 -3.45
N ILE A 506 -15.01 -42.52 -3.53
CA ILE A 506 -14.87 -41.60 -2.42
C ILE A 506 -16.24 -41.39 -1.79
N VAL A 507 -16.34 -41.58 -0.48
CA VAL A 507 -17.59 -41.37 0.28
C VAL A 507 -17.46 -40.08 1.07
N ILE A 508 -18.37 -39.15 0.82
CA ILE A 508 -18.49 -37.88 1.53
C ILE A 508 -19.71 -37.95 2.42
N GLY A 509 -19.52 -37.86 3.73
CA GLY A 509 -20.62 -37.74 4.68
C GLY A 509 -20.96 -36.27 4.88
N THR A 510 -22.25 -35.94 4.86
CA THR A 510 -22.74 -34.59 5.14
C THR A 510 -23.75 -34.62 6.27
N GLU A 511 -23.55 -33.74 7.24
CA GLU A 511 -24.42 -33.61 8.41
C GLU A 511 -24.55 -32.14 8.83
N ARG A 512 -25.53 -31.86 9.68
CA ARG A 512 -25.71 -30.51 10.25
C ARG A 512 -24.54 -30.19 11.17
N ASP A 513 -24.02 -28.98 11.06
CA ASP A 513 -22.93 -28.50 11.92
C ASP A 513 -23.48 -27.99 13.26
N VAL A 514 -23.86 -28.93 14.12
CA VAL A 514 -24.41 -28.63 15.45
C VAL A 514 -23.42 -27.83 16.30
N ASP A 515 -22.12 -28.10 16.18
CA ASP A 515 -21.08 -27.42 16.95
C ASP A 515 -21.05 -25.92 16.63
N LYS A 516 -21.04 -25.58 15.34
CA LYS A 516 -21.06 -24.18 14.91
C LYS A 516 -22.33 -23.43 15.31
N ILE A 517 -23.48 -24.10 15.31
CA ILE A 517 -24.74 -23.52 15.80
C ILE A 517 -24.64 -23.23 17.31
N VAL A 518 -24.16 -24.20 18.10
CA VAL A 518 -23.96 -24.06 19.56
C VAL A 518 -22.98 -22.92 19.88
N GLU A 519 -21.88 -22.80 19.14
CA GLU A 519 -20.93 -21.69 19.28
C GLU A 519 -21.58 -20.33 18.98
N GLY A 520 -22.43 -20.26 17.95
CA GLY A 520 -23.22 -19.05 17.66
C GLY A 520 -24.12 -18.65 18.83
N PHE A 521 -24.82 -19.62 19.44
CA PHE A 521 -25.63 -19.37 20.64
C PHE A 521 -24.80 -18.94 21.86
N LYS A 522 -23.62 -19.53 22.07
CA LYS A 522 -22.70 -19.09 23.13
C LYS A 522 -22.27 -17.64 22.97
N SER A 523 -21.82 -17.27 21.77
CA SER A 523 -21.41 -15.88 21.48
C SER A 523 -22.57 -14.91 21.66
N PHE A 524 -23.78 -15.29 21.20
CA PHE A 524 -24.99 -14.51 21.40
C PHE A 524 -25.27 -14.24 22.88
N ILE A 525 -25.20 -15.27 23.72
CA ILE A 525 -25.46 -15.16 25.16
C ILE A 525 -24.41 -14.29 25.86
N GLU A 526 -23.14 -14.44 25.51
CA GLU A 526 -22.05 -13.62 26.05
C GLU A 526 -22.25 -12.13 25.73
N ASP A 527 -22.50 -11.81 24.46
CA ASP A 527 -22.70 -10.43 24.02
C ASP A 527 -24.00 -9.82 24.58
N TYR A 528 -25.07 -10.62 24.66
CA TYR A 528 -26.32 -10.21 25.29
C TYR A 528 -26.10 -9.87 26.76
N ASN A 529 -25.39 -10.73 27.50
CA ASN A 529 -25.08 -10.53 28.91
C ASN A 529 -24.19 -9.31 29.13
N ALA A 530 -23.22 -9.08 28.24
CA ALA A 530 -22.34 -7.90 28.30
C ALA A 530 -23.12 -6.60 28.02
N MET A 531 -24.01 -6.59 27.03
CA MET A 531 -24.91 -5.47 26.76
C MET A 531 -25.80 -5.18 27.99
N LEU A 532 -26.47 -6.21 28.53
CA LEU A 532 -27.31 -6.07 29.71
C LEU A 532 -26.51 -5.54 30.92
N GLU A 533 -25.31 -6.05 31.15
CA GLU A 533 -24.45 -5.62 32.26
C GLU A 533 -24.08 -4.15 32.15
N LYS A 534 -23.67 -3.71 30.96
CA LYS A 534 -23.32 -2.31 30.70
C LYS A 534 -24.52 -1.37 30.91
N LEU A 535 -25.67 -1.69 30.32
CA LEU A 535 -26.88 -0.87 30.45
C LEU A 535 -27.40 -0.87 31.89
N ASN A 536 -27.45 -2.02 32.56
CA ASN A 536 -27.82 -2.10 33.97
C ASN A 536 -26.81 -1.36 34.87
N GLY A 537 -25.52 -1.34 34.51
CA GLY A 537 -24.49 -0.57 35.20
C GLY A 537 -24.91 0.89 35.33
N TYR A 538 -25.13 1.56 34.20
CA TYR A 538 -25.60 2.94 34.15
C TYR A 538 -26.91 3.18 34.91
N MET A 539 -27.86 2.24 34.87
CA MET A 539 -29.15 2.40 35.55
C MET A 539 -29.07 2.31 37.08
N ASN A 540 -28.02 1.68 37.62
CA ASN A 540 -27.89 1.34 39.03
C ASN A 540 -26.72 2.02 39.74
N GLU A 541 -25.98 2.88 39.05
CA GLU A 541 -24.93 3.72 39.63
C GLU A 541 -25.45 4.55 40.82
N ASP A 542 -24.57 4.79 41.80
CA ASP A 542 -24.84 5.77 42.86
C ASP A 542 -24.70 7.18 42.28
N PRO A 543 -25.59 8.13 42.63
CA PRO A 543 -25.64 9.45 42.00
C PRO A 543 -24.53 10.39 42.52
N GLU A 544 -23.26 10.01 42.36
CA GLU A 544 -22.09 10.79 42.79
C GLU A 544 -22.03 12.15 42.09
N TYR A 545 -22.62 12.30 40.89
CA TYR A 545 -22.71 13.58 40.18
C TYR A 545 -23.33 14.73 41.01
N LYS A 546 -24.05 14.41 42.10
CA LYS A 546 -24.62 15.41 43.02
C LYS A 546 -23.57 16.04 43.94
N ASP A 547 -22.54 15.28 44.29
CA ASP A 547 -21.46 15.69 45.19
C ASP A 547 -20.24 16.20 44.41
N TYR A 548 -20.15 15.86 43.11
CA TYR A 548 -19.08 16.27 42.21
C TYR A 548 -19.63 17.12 41.05
N ALA A 549 -19.59 18.44 41.22
CA ALA A 549 -19.93 19.36 40.14
C ALA A 549 -18.86 19.35 39.02
N PRO A 550 -19.20 19.57 37.75
CA PRO A 550 -18.22 19.76 36.68
C PRO A 550 -17.22 20.86 37.02
N LEU A 551 -15.94 20.62 36.73
CA LEU A 551 -14.86 21.56 37.04
C LEU A 551 -14.91 22.78 36.12
N THR A 552 -14.72 23.97 36.70
CA THR A 552 -14.47 25.20 35.92
C THR A 552 -13.06 25.18 35.30
N GLU A 553 -12.81 26.04 34.32
CA GLU A 553 -11.50 26.14 33.68
C GLU A 553 -10.39 26.57 34.66
N GLU A 554 -10.73 27.35 35.68
CA GLU A 554 -9.83 27.73 36.77
C GLU A 554 -9.50 26.53 37.65
N GLN A 555 -10.50 25.74 38.05
CA GLN A 555 -10.29 24.53 38.86
C GLN A 555 -9.45 23.49 38.12
N LYS A 556 -9.65 23.32 36.81
CA LYS A 556 -8.83 22.42 35.99
C LYS A 556 -7.36 22.84 35.96
N LYS A 557 -7.05 24.14 35.93
CA LYS A 557 -5.66 24.64 35.95
C LYS A 557 -4.93 24.35 37.27
N GLU A 558 -5.69 24.20 38.36
CA GLU A 558 -5.16 23.93 39.70
C GLU A 558 -5.04 22.42 40.01
N MET A 559 -5.54 21.56 39.13
CA MET A 559 -5.57 20.10 39.32
C MET A 559 -4.64 19.37 38.34
N THR A 560 -4.11 18.22 38.75
CA THR A 560 -3.37 17.33 37.84
C THR A 560 -4.32 16.58 36.91
N GLU A 561 -3.85 16.14 35.73
CA GLU A 561 -4.67 15.40 34.76
C GLU A 561 -5.35 14.16 35.36
N SER A 562 -4.66 13.42 36.23
CA SER A 562 -5.24 12.24 36.91
C SER A 562 -6.34 12.62 37.89
N GLN A 563 -6.21 13.75 38.58
CA GLN A 563 -7.24 14.26 39.47
C GLN A 563 -8.45 14.77 38.69
N ILE A 564 -8.23 15.48 37.57
CA ILE A 564 -9.29 15.92 36.66
C ILE A 564 -10.07 14.71 36.16
N LYS A 565 -9.37 13.69 35.66
CA LYS A 565 -10.00 12.47 35.14
C LYS A 565 -10.85 11.78 36.20
N LEU A 566 -10.30 11.55 37.40
CA LEU A 566 -11.04 10.91 38.48
C LEU A 566 -12.25 11.74 38.92
N TRP A 567 -12.12 13.07 38.94
CA TRP A 567 -13.21 13.97 39.27
C TRP A 567 -14.32 13.92 38.22
N GLU A 568 -13.96 13.99 36.94
CA GLU A 568 -14.91 13.88 35.84
C GLU A 568 -15.60 12.51 35.81
N GLU A 569 -14.88 11.42 36.10
CA GLU A 569 -15.48 10.08 36.24
C GLU A 569 -16.58 10.10 37.32
N LYS A 570 -16.30 10.61 38.51
CA LYS A 570 -17.30 10.74 39.59
C LYS A 570 -18.45 11.69 39.25
N ALA A 571 -18.14 12.79 38.55
CA ALA A 571 -19.14 13.76 38.10
C ALA A 571 -20.06 13.20 36.99
N LYS A 572 -19.64 12.12 36.30
CA LYS A 572 -20.46 11.38 35.34
C LYS A 572 -21.32 10.29 35.99
N THR A 573 -20.87 9.69 37.08
CA THR A 573 -21.52 8.55 37.72
C THR A 573 -22.95 8.88 38.18
N GLY A 574 -23.90 8.09 37.69
CA GLY A 574 -25.32 8.18 38.03
C GLY A 574 -26.11 9.26 37.29
N LEU A 575 -25.55 9.89 36.25
CA LEU A 575 -26.24 10.95 35.48
C LEU A 575 -27.51 10.49 34.76
N VAL A 576 -27.54 9.23 34.31
CA VAL A 576 -28.68 8.61 33.59
C VAL A 576 -29.37 7.54 34.43
N ARG A 577 -29.10 7.52 35.74
CA ARG A 577 -29.63 6.52 36.66
C ARG A 577 -31.17 6.53 36.63
N ARG A 578 -31.77 5.33 36.57
CA ARG A 578 -33.23 5.15 36.45
C ARG A 578 -33.85 5.90 35.27
N ASP A 579 -33.16 5.96 34.14
CA ASP A 579 -33.77 6.45 32.91
C ASP A 579 -34.91 5.52 32.50
N SER A 580 -36.12 6.08 32.39
CA SER A 580 -37.34 5.29 32.13
C SER A 580 -37.33 4.59 30.77
N THR A 581 -36.62 5.15 29.78
CA THR A 581 -36.52 4.58 28.43
C THR A 581 -35.67 3.32 28.47
N VAL A 582 -34.52 3.40 29.14
CA VAL A 582 -33.59 2.26 29.28
C VAL A 582 -34.18 1.18 30.20
N GLU A 583 -34.85 1.56 31.30
CA GLU A 583 -35.54 0.59 32.17
C GLU A 583 -36.67 -0.15 31.43
N ALA A 584 -37.47 0.56 30.64
CA ALA A 584 -38.53 -0.04 29.83
C ALA A 584 -37.95 -1.01 28.79
N PHE A 585 -36.88 -0.61 28.10
CA PHE A 585 -36.17 -1.46 27.14
C PHE A 585 -35.60 -2.73 27.78
N LEU A 586 -34.91 -2.62 28.91
CA LEU A 586 -34.35 -3.77 29.62
C LEU A 586 -35.47 -4.74 30.08
N SER A 587 -36.61 -4.20 30.51
CA SER A 587 -37.79 -5.01 30.86
C SER A 587 -38.43 -5.68 29.64
N GLU A 588 -38.51 -5.00 28.50
CA GLU A 588 -39.03 -5.54 27.24
C GLU A 588 -38.13 -6.68 26.74
N MET A 589 -36.81 -6.47 26.68
CA MET A 589 -35.84 -7.49 26.30
C MET A 589 -35.96 -8.74 27.18
N ARG A 590 -36.10 -8.57 28.50
CA ARG A 590 -36.33 -9.69 29.42
C ARG A 590 -37.64 -10.41 29.12
N THR A 591 -38.69 -9.67 28.81
CA THR A 591 -40.00 -10.25 28.47
C THR A 591 -39.92 -11.10 27.22
N ILE A 592 -39.28 -10.58 26.16
CA ILE A 592 -39.10 -11.30 24.88
C ILE A 592 -38.39 -12.63 25.09
N MET A 593 -37.36 -12.70 25.94
CA MET A 593 -36.63 -13.95 26.21
C MET A 593 -37.46 -15.04 26.91
N TYR A 594 -38.56 -14.67 27.56
CA TYR A 594 -39.49 -15.62 28.19
C TYR A 594 -40.74 -15.91 27.35
N THR A 595 -40.98 -15.12 26.29
CA THR A 595 -42.14 -15.28 25.42
C THR A 595 -41.98 -16.54 24.58
N THR A 596 -43.10 -17.24 24.39
CA THR A 596 -43.23 -18.24 23.32
C THR A 596 -43.83 -17.52 22.11
N PRO A 597 -43.07 -17.31 21.02
CA PRO A 597 -43.58 -16.69 19.80
C PRO A 597 -44.84 -17.34 19.27
N GLU A 598 -45.75 -16.56 18.69
CA GLU A 598 -46.92 -17.10 18.02
C GLU A 598 -46.50 -17.99 16.84
N GLY A 599 -47.01 -19.23 16.79
CA GLY A 599 -46.62 -20.22 15.80
C GLY A 599 -45.38 -21.06 16.14
N SER A 600 -44.66 -20.74 17.24
CA SER A 600 -43.62 -21.62 17.79
C SER A 600 -44.20 -22.54 18.86
N ASN A 601 -43.86 -23.83 18.82
CA ASN A 601 -44.24 -24.80 19.85
C ASN A 601 -43.26 -24.85 21.03
N ILE A 602 -42.14 -24.13 20.92
CA ILE A 602 -41.05 -24.11 21.89
C ILE A 602 -40.67 -22.68 22.24
N ALA A 603 -40.01 -22.50 23.38
CA ALA A 603 -39.39 -21.25 23.82
C ALA A 603 -37.91 -21.47 24.18
N LEU A 604 -37.18 -20.40 24.53
CA LEU A 604 -35.75 -20.47 24.85
C LEU A 604 -35.42 -21.48 25.96
N TYR A 605 -36.24 -21.57 27.01
CA TYR A 605 -36.02 -22.53 28.10
C TYR A 605 -36.16 -23.99 27.64
N ASN A 606 -36.96 -24.27 26.60
CA ASN A 606 -37.08 -25.62 26.04
C ASN A 606 -35.82 -26.06 25.28
N ILE A 607 -34.98 -25.12 24.85
CA ILE A 607 -33.70 -25.37 24.18
C ILE A 607 -32.51 -25.15 25.11
N GLY A 608 -32.74 -25.07 26.43
CA GLY A 608 -31.68 -24.93 27.43
C GLY A 608 -31.16 -23.51 27.62
N ILE A 609 -31.87 -22.48 27.17
CA ILE A 609 -31.48 -21.07 27.36
C ILE A 609 -32.43 -20.45 28.38
N GLU A 610 -31.90 -20.13 29.56
CA GLU A 610 -32.72 -19.68 30.69
C GLU A 610 -32.34 -18.31 31.26
N THR A 611 -33.37 -17.69 31.81
CA THR A 611 -33.36 -16.72 32.90
C THR A 611 -32.38 -17.00 34.07
N GLY A 612 -31.25 -16.31 34.23
CA GLY A 612 -30.49 -16.32 35.49
C GLY A 612 -31.31 -15.85 36.71
N ASN A 613 -30.67 -15.75 37.88
CA ASN A 613 -31.35 -15.30 39.09
C ASN A 613 -31.95 -13.90 38.89
N TYR A 614 -33.06 -13.56 39.55
CA TYR A 614 -33.64 -12.21 39.51
C TYR A 614 -32.61 -11.11 39.83
N LYS A 615 -31.62 -11.41 40.70
CA LYS A 615 -30.51 -10.50 41.03
C LYS A 615 -29.53 -10.26 39.87
N GLU A 616 -29.51 -11.14 38.88
CA GLU A 616 -28.67 -11.08 37.68
C GLU A 616 -29.34 -10.28 36.55
N LYS A 617 -30.51 -9.66 36.82
CA LYS A 617 -31.14 -8.63 35.97
C LYS A 617 -31.37 -9.05 34.52
N GLY A 618 -31.74 -10.32 34.32
CA GLY A 618 -32.11 -10.85 33.00
C GLY A 618 -30.97 -11.47 32.20
N LYS A 619 -29.76 -11.64 32.78
CA LYS A 619 -28.69 -12.43 32.13
C LYS A 619 -29.18 -13.84 31.76
N LEU A 620 -28.67 -14.35 30.65
CA LEU A 620 -28.95 -15.68 30.12
C LEU A 620 -27.88 -16.69 30.56
N VAL A 621 -28.32 -17.93 30.78
CA VAL A 621 -27.47 -19.10 31.04
C VAL A 621 -27.79 -20.18 30.02
N LEU A 622 -26.75 -20.86 29.52
CA LEU A 622 -26.85 -21.93 28.53
C LEU A 622 -26.61 -23.31 29.15
N ASP A 623 -27.56 -24.21 29.00
CA ASP A 623 -27.35 -25.66 29.03
C ASP A 623 -27.05 -26.16 27.61
N GLU A 624 -25.77 -26.35 27.32
CA GLU A 624 -25.30 -26.84 26.03
C GLU A 624 -25.85 -28.24 25.70
N THR A 625 -26.06 -29.09 26.69
CA THR A 625 -26.57 -30.45 26.47
C THR A 625 -28.02 -30.40 26.02
N ALA A 626 -28.83 -29.56 26.67
CA ALA A 626 -30.23 -29.35 26.27
C ALA A 626 -30.33 -28.73 24.86
N LEU A 627 -29.48 -27.75 24.52
CA LEU A 627 -29.47 -27.15 23.18
C LEU A 627 -29.09 -28.18 22.09
N ARG A 628 -28.05 -28.98 22.33
CA ARG A 628 -27.65 -30.05 21.40
C ARG A 628 -28.76 -31.08 21.20
N ASN A 629 -29.44 -31.47 22.28
CA ASN A 629 -30.59 -32.38 22.20
C ASN A 629 -31.77 -31.76 21.42
N ALA A 630 -32.04 -30.47 21.57
CA ALA A 630 -33.08 -29.79 20.80
C ALA A 630 -32.73 -29.76 19.30
N LEU A 631 -31.49 -29.41 18.95
CA LEU A 631 -31.01 -29.39 17.56
C LEU A 631 -30.99 -30.77 16.90
N ALA A 632 -30.78 -31.84 17.67
CA ALA A 632 -30.84 -33.21 17.18
C ALA A 632 -32.26 -33.72 16.94
N ASN A 633 -33.21 -33.35 17.81
CA ASN A 633 -34.58 -33.89 17.78
C ASN A 633 -35.56 -33.05 16.94
N ASP A 634 -35.45 -31.72 16.97
CA ASP A 634 -36.32 -30.80 16.23
C ASP A 634 -35.56 -29.55 15.76
N PRO A 635 -34.62 -29.68 14.81
CA PRO A 635 -33.85 -28.55 14.28
C PRO A 635 -34.74 -27.49 13.63
N SER A 636 -35.84 -27.91 12.98
CA SER A 636 -36.82 -27.00 12.37
C SER A 636 -37.54 -26.15 13.40
N GLY A 637 -37.90 -26.72 14.56
CA GLY A 637 -38.51 -25.97 15.65
C GLY A 637 -37.58 -24.91 16.21
N VAL A 638 -36.28 -25.24 16.36
CA VAL A 638 -35.26 -24.27 16.81
C VAL A 638 -35.09 -23.13 15.80
N GLU A 639 -35.07 -23.44 14.50
CA GLU A 639 -35.04 -22.41 13.45
C GLU A 639 -36.28 -21.52 13.50
N GLN A 640 -37.48 -22.12 13.49
CA GLN A 640 -38.76 -21.41 13.48
C GLN A 640 -38.92 -20.49 14.70
N LEU A 641 -38.42 -20.89 15.87
CA LEU A 641 -38.41 -20.06 17.08
C LEU A 641 -37.83 -18.66 16.81
N PHE A 642 -36.81 -18.56 15.96
CA PHE A 642 -36.18 -17.28 15.63
C PHE A 642 -36.70 -16.67 14.33
N THR A 643 -36.91 -17.48 13.29
CA THR A 643 -37.13 -17.00 11.92
C THR A 643 -38.61 -16.87 11.52
N GLN A 644 -39.56 -17.25 12.39
CA GLN A 644 -40.98 -17.14 12.10
C GLN A 644 -41.36 -15.72 11.65
N ALA A 645 -42.12 -15.63 10.56
CA ALA A 645 -42.50 -14.36 9.97
C ALA A 645 -43.37 -13.54 10.94
N GLN A 646 -43.06 -12.25 11.09
CA GLN A 646 -43.71 -11.25 11.96
C GLN A 646 -43.53 -11.46 13.48
N ASP A 647 -43.49 -12.72 13.95
CA ASP A 647 -43.55 -13.01 15.39
C ASP A 647 -42.33 -13.74 15.96
N GLY A 648 -41.38 -14.17 15.13
CA GLY A 648 -40.16 -14.88 15.58
C GLY A 648 -39.28 -14.06 16.52
N LEU A 649 -38.53 -14.72 17.41
CA LEU A 649 -37.68 -14.04 18.40
C LEU A 649 -36.69 -13.06 17.76
N ALA A 650 -36.13 -13.39 16.60
CA ALA A 650 -35.19 -12.50 15.91
C ALA A 650 -35.86 -11.17 15.53
N LYS A 651 -37.13 -11.21 15.12
CA LYS A 651 -37.91 -10.03 14.75
C LYS A 651 -38.32 -9.22 15.97
N LEU A 652 -38.82 -9.87 17.02
CA LEU A 652 -39.20 -9.21 18.28
C LEU A 652 -37.99 -8.49 18.92
N LEU A 653 -36.83 -9.15 18.96
CA LEU A 653 -35.59 -8.56 19.45
C LEU A 653 -35.13 -7.41 18.56
N ASP A 654 -35.11 -7.60 17.24
CA ASP A 654 -34.76 -6.54 16.27
C ASP A 654 -35.63 -5.28 16.46
N ASP A 655 -36.93 -5.45 16.66
CA ASP A 655 -37.86 -4.34 16.85
C ASP A 655 -37.65 -3.61 18.18
N SER A 656 -37.47 -4.33 19.29
CA SER A 656 -37.14 -3.70 20.58
C SER A 656 -35.81 -2.92 20.52
N LEU A 657 -34.77 -3.52 19.90
CA LEU A 657 -33.47 -2.87 19.70
C LEU A 657 -33.60 -1.61 18.83
N LYS A 658 -34.37 -1.67 17.73
CA LYS A 658 -34.65 -0.52 16.85
C LYS A 658 -35.42 0.59 17.54
N ASN A 659 -36.46 0.24 18.30
CA ASN A 659 -37.29 1.22 19.01
C ASN A 659 -36.45 2.15 19.89
N VAL A 660 -35.31 1.67 20.40
CA VAL A 660 -34.41 2.43 21.26
C VAL A 660 -33.24 3.05 20.50
N ALA A 661 -32.61 2.32 19.58
CA ALA A 661 -31.31 2.69 19.02
C ALA A 661 -31.28 2.90 17.49
N ASN A 662 -32.41 2.83 16.77
CA ASN A 662 -32.44 3.00 15.32
C ASN A 662 -31.86 4.36 14.89
N THR A 663 -30.81 4.32 14.07
CA THR A 663 -30.07 5.50 13.61
C THR A 663 -30.70 6.16 12.38
N SER A 664 -31.71 5.53 11.77
CA SER A 664 -32.44 6.06 10.62
C SER A 664 -33.08 7.42 10.93
N SER A 665 -32.91 8.37 10.02
CA SER A 665 -33.50 9.71 10.13
C SER A 665 -35.02 9.72 9.98
N GLY A 666 -35.59 8.73 9.29
CA GLY A 666 -37.05 8.62 9.07
C GLY A 666 -37.81 8.06 10.28
N SER A 667 -37.17 7.26 11.12
CA SER A 667 -37.76 6.66 12.32
C SER A 667 -36.68 6.45 13.39
N PRO A 668 -36.15 7.53 13.98
CA PRO A 668 -35.07 7.44 14.96
C PRO A 668 -35.58 6.79 16.25
N GLY A 669 -34.78 5.89 16.82
CA GLY A 669 -35.07 5.26 18.12
C GLY A 669 -35.07 6.27 19.26
N MET A 670 -35.67 5.92 20.39
CA MET A 670 -35.88 6.83 21.53
C MET A 670 -34.59 7.45 22.07
N LEU A 671 -33.50 6.69 22.22
CA LEU A 671 -32.21 7.23 22.65
C LEU A 671 -31.56 8.08 21.54
N VAL A 672 -31.76 7.71 20.27
CA VAL A 672 -31.26 8.49 19.13
C VAL A 672 -31.98 9.84 19.04
N GLN A 673 -33.28 9.90 19.33
CA GLN A 673 -34.01 11.16 19.45
C GLN A 673 -33.47 12.02 20.60
N MET A 674 -33.05 11.38 21.70
CA MET A 674 -32.49 12.08 22.86
C MET A 674 -31.09 12.63 22.60
N ALA A 675 -30.16 11.80 22.10
CA ALA A 675 -28.72 12.09 22.06
C ALA A 675 -28.10 12.15 20.65
N GLY A 676 -28.82 11.69 19.63
CA GLY A 676 -28.29 11.48 18.29
C GLY A 676 -27.29 10.32 18.21
N ALA A 677 -26.92 9.94 16.99
CA ALA A 677 -25.88 8.93 16.73
C ALA A 677 -24.73 9.57 15.93
N LYS A 678 -23.47 9.31 16.30
CA LYS A 678 -22.28 9.87 15.62
C LYS A 678 -22.22 9.44 14.15
N GLY A 679 -21.93 10.36 13.25
CA GLY A 679 -21.86 10.11 11.81
C GLY A 679 -23.22 10.10 11.09
N TYR A 680 -24.33 10.31 11.82
CA TYR A 680 -25.69 10.36 11.26
C TYR A 680 -26.27 11.77 11.33
N SER A 681 -27.31 12.05 10.56
CA SER A 681 -27.98 13.36 10.55
C SER A 681 -28.57 13.77 11.92
N SER A 682 -28.82 12.79 12.80
CA SER A 682 -29.29 13.02 14.17
C SER A 682 -28.18 13.51 15.12
N GLU A 683 -26.90 13.43 14.75
CA GLU A 683 -25.76 13.81 15.60
C GLU A 683 -25.88 15.24 16.15
N GLY A 684 -26.26 16.19 15.30
CA GLY A 684 -26.49 17.59 15.70
C GLY A 684 -27.95 17.95 15.93
N ASN A 685 -28.91 17.07 15.56
CA ASN A 685 -30.34 17.36 15.61
C ASN A 685 -31.08 16.36 16.50
N ASN A 686 -30.98 16.58 17.82
CA ASN A 686 -31.58 15.76 18.87
C ASN A 686 -31.94 16.65 20.08
N THR A 687 -32.66 16.08 21.06
CA THR A 687 -33.12 16.82 22.24
C THR A 687 -31.98 17.45 23.03
N LEU A 688 -30.94 16.69 23.36
CA LEU A 688 -29.82 17.17 24.18
C LEU A 688 -28.97 18.20 23.42
N SER A 689 -28.77 18.05 22.11
CA SER A 689 -28.08 19.07 21.30
C SER A 689 -28.83 20.40 21.29
N ARG A 690 -30.16 20.40 21.22
CA ARG A 690 -30.96 21.64 21.32
C ARG A 690 -30.90 22.25 22.72
N GLU A 691 -30.86 21.41 23.76
CA GLU A 691 -30.68 21.85 25.14
C GLU A 691 -29.30 22.50 25.33
N VAL A 692 -28.23 21.91 24.79
CA VAL A 692 -26.89 22.50 24.79
C VAL A 692 -26.89 23.87 24.12
N VAL A 693 -27.52 24.03 22.95
CA VAL A 693 -27.63 25.34 22.27
C VAL A 693 -28.37 26.36 23.15
N SER A 694 -29.48 25.97 23.79
CA SER A 694 -30.20 26.86 24.70
C SER A 694 -29.38 27.27 25.92
N ILE A 695 -28.51 26.39 26.42
CA ILE A 695 -27.59 26.70 27.52
C ILE A 695 -26.47 27.63 27.02
N GLU A 696 -25.95 27.41 25.81
CA GLU A 696 -24.94 28.28 25.19
C GLU A 696 -25.46 29.71 24.99
N ASP A 697 -26.68 29.86 24.46
CA ASP A 697 -27.34 31.18 24.33
C ASP A 697 -27.46 31.88 25.70
N ARG A 698 -27.76 31.10 26.75
CA ARG A 698 -27.88 31.63 28.11
C ARG A 698 -26.52 32.05 28.67
N ILE A 699 -25.46 31.28 28.41
CA ILE A 699 -24.08 31.62 28.76
C ILE A 699 -23.67 32.91 28.06
N GLU A 700 -23.97 33.07 26.77
CA GLU A 700 -23.63 34.28 26.01
C GLU A 700 -24.35 35.52 26.55
N GLN A 701 -25.64 35.40 26.88
CA GLN A 701 -26.39 36.47 27.55
C GLN A 701 -25.74 36.88 28.89
N LEU A 702 -25.36 35.90 29.71
CA LEU A 702 -24.71 36.16 31.00
C LEU A 702 -23.32 36.78 30.82
N LYS A 703 -22.54 36.35 29.83
CA LYS A 703 -21.24 36.94 29.46
C LYS A 703 -21.40 38.39 28.99
N SER A 704 -22.44 38.70 28.20
CA SER A 704 -22.76 40.08 27.80
C SER A 704 -23.13 40.96 29.01
N ILE A 705 -23.90 40.41 29.96
CA ILE A 705 -24.23 41.11 31.22
C ILE A 705 -22.96 41.34 32.05
N TYR A 706 -22.11 40.33 32.17
CA TYR A 706 -20.84 40.38 32.90
C TYR A 706 -19.95 41.51 32.36
N GLU A 707 -19.74 41.59 31.04
CA GLU A 707 -18.91 42.64 30.44
C GLU A 707 -19.51 44.04 30.61
N LYS A 708 -20.83 44.20 30.47
CA LYS A 708 -21.51 45.48 30.74
C LYS A 708 -21.36 45.92 32.20
N GLN A 709 -21.46 44.98 33.14
CA GLN A 709 -21.24 45.26 34.57
C GLN A 709 -19.78 45.62 34.82
N LYS A 710 -18.84 44.87 34.25
CA LYS A 710 -17.39 45.11 34.35
C LYS A 710 -17.03 46.50 33.85
N GLU A 711 -17.47 46.89 32.65
CA GLU A 711 -17.29 48.24 32.13
C GLU A 711 -17.89 49.32 33.04
N ARG A 712 -19.10 49.08 33.56
CA ARG A 712 -19.75 50.03 34.48
C ARG A 712 -18.93 50.22 35.75
N TYR A 713 -18.48 49.13 36.36
CA TYR A 713 -17.65 49.19 37.57
C TYR A 713 -16.31 49.86 37.29
N TRP A 714 -15.64 49.54 36.18
CA TRP A 714 -14.42 50.24 35.75
C TRP A 714 -14.64 51.74 35.51
N LYS A 715 -15.75 52.15 34.88
CA LYS A 715 -16.09 53.57 34.71
C LYS A 715 -16.32 54.27 36.04
N GLN A 716 -16.99 53.61 36.99
CA GLN A 716 -17.21 54.14 38.34
C GLN A 716 -15.88 54.30 39.11
N PHE A 717 -15.00 53.30 39.07
CA PHE A 717 -13.67 53.38 39.68
C PHE A 717 -12.79 54.45 39.02
N ASN A 718 -12.75 54.52 37.68
CA ASN A 718 -11.99 55.55 36.99
C ASN A 718 -12.51 56.97 37.31
N THR A 719 -13.82 57.14 37.42
CA THR A 719 -14.42 58.43 37.83
C THR A 719 -14.05 58.76 39.28
N MET A 720 -14.09 57.76 40.17
CA MET A 720 -13.67 57.92 41.56
C MET A 720 -12.18 58.30 41.65
N GLU A 721 -11.29 57.63 40.92
CA GLU A 721 -9.86 57.95 40.85
C GLU A 721 -9.64 59.37 40.32
N GLN A 722 -10.41 59.82 39.31
CA GLN A 722 -10.36 61.20 38.83
C GLN A 722 -10.83 62.22 39.88
N VAL A 723 -11.91 61.92 40.60
CA VAL A 723 -12.39 62.77 41.70
C VAL A 723 -11.35 62.83 42.81
N LEU A 724 -10.74 61.69 43.19
CA LEU A 724 -9.66 61.64 44.18
C LEU A 724 -8.41 62.39 43.69
N ALA A 725 -8.06 62.31 42.39
CA ALA A 725 -7.00 63.10 41.78
C ALA A 725 -7.27 64.61 41.94
N ASN A 726 -8.48 65.03 41.58
CA ASN A 726 -8.90 66.42 41.64
C ASN A 726 -8.96 66.92 43.09
N MET A 727 -9.49 66.12 44.02
CA MET A 727 -9.51 66.43 45.45
C MET A 727 -8.09 66.50 46.03
N SER A 728 -7.20 65.59 45.65
CA SER A 728 -5.79 65.66 46.03
C SER A 728 -5.14 66.95 45.50
N SER A 729 -5.41 67.33 44.24
CA SER A 729 -4.89 68.57 43.65
C SER A 729 -5.48 69.85 44.29
N GLN A 730 -6.78 69.86 44.62
CA GLN A 730 -7.43 70.96 45.35
C GLN A 730 -6.93 71.06 46.78
N SER A 731 -6.75 69.93 47.47
CA SER A 731 -6.14 69.90 48.80
C SER A 731 -4.74 70.49 48.74
N SER A 732 -3.92 70.09 47.76
CA SER A 732 -2.59 70.68 47.54
C SER A 732 -2.66 72.18 47.21
N TYR A 733 -3.64 72.63 46.41
CA TYR A 733 -3.83 74.05 46.10
C TYR A 733 -4.26 74.88 47.32
N ILE A 734 -5.24 74.41 48.10
CA ILE A 734 -5.67 75.04 49.37
C ILE A 734 -4.49 75.08 50.34
N GLN A 735 -3.76 73.98 50.47
CA GLN A 735 -2.57 73.92 51.30
C GLN A 735 -1.52 74.93 50.85
N SER A 736 -1.31 75.12 49.54
CA SER A 736 -0.41 76.16 49.02
C SER A 736 -0.88 77.60 49.29
N GLN A 737 -2.19 77.85 49.31
CA GLN A 737 -2.78 79.15 49.67
C GLN A 737 -2.63 79.47 51.16
N PHE A 738 -2.69 78.45 52.03
CA PHE A 738 -2.39 78.60 53.46
C PHE A 738 -0.91 78.90 53.73
N TYR A 739 -0.01 78.55 52.80
CA TYR A 739 1.43 78.83 52.91
C TYR A 739 1.87 80.13 52.23
N SER A 740 0.99 80.85 51.50
CA SER A 740 1.37 82.09 50.78
C SER A 740 0.95 83.39 51.49
N TYR A 741 0.66 83.36 52.79
CA TYR A 741 0.46 84.54 53.63
C TYR A 741 1.50 84.64 54.74
#